data_AF-A0AAE0X7Y2-F1
#
_entry.id   AF-A0AAE0X7Y2-F1
#
_cell.length_a   1.000
_cell.length_b   1.000
_cell.length_c   1.000
_cell.angle_alpha   90.00
_cell.angle_beta   90.00
_cell.angle_gamma   90.00
#
_symmetry.space_group_name_H-M   'P 1'
#
loop_
_entity.id
_entity.type
_entity.pdbx_description
1 polymer ?
#
loop_
_entity_poly.entity_id
_entity_poly.type
_entity_poly.pdbx_seq_one_letter_code
_entity_poly.pdbx_strand_id
1 'polypeptide(L)'
;MVDRAIRTGLRWIASGLVLSQAVDAFYIPGWSVKSYKEYEAIPLLVNKVYSDNTQLQYAYYDLPFVCQPTGERRLGDGLFSGQSIPLNLGEVLRGDRIVASDMSLVMRQDTPCAFLCNRDISRRDLRRARDMVKEGYVVEWIVDNLPGATSFVTVDKTRKYYAAGFKLGYTDHSSGRPRYFLNNHHTIVIRYRRAPGRAGDRGGKVVVGFEVYTKSIGPSNKRLPSGCPADLRDISQSFELYMAPNKTMSSSSRPAVEYPHSSSYHPQEQEALYDGEDDDGGDDDAKLTIPYSYSVYFREDRSIEWSKRWDLYFVNQEEGSKIHWLAIVNSLIICGLLTGIVLMILGKTIRTDIKAYNKESSSGEDGKARLSLRRKAKSGSGSRTPREKSTAAGLLDQAGGFETAADGDSSSDDEALEDVTGWKLLHADVFRTPEHGHLLAPLVGSGMQLLFMAAGLVLLSALGVLNPSFRGGFISFGVGLFVFAGLFSGYFSARVYKTFGGQDWRRNMAVTAVLVPGLLFGAVFVLNLFVWAQASSTALPFGTLVAIVALWLCIQVPLVYVGSWVGFTRLPAWEHPTKTSLAPRPVPRQAWYIKGVRTVALAGLIPFAVIFIELLFLFQSVWQDKSGYYYVFGFLAVVSTILVLTIAEVTVVTIYIQLCSENYNWWWQSFAVGAGSAVWVFAYCVWYYFVKLHITGFLSALLFFSYSFMACCVYGLLTGTVGFLAAYAFVRRIYGAIKAD
;
A
#
# COMPACT_ATOMS: atom_id res chain seq x y z
N MET A 1 28.21 22.38 20.37
CA MET A 1 26.94 22.43 19.59
C MET A 1 26.11 21.16 19.72
N VAL A 2 26.69 19.97 19.56
CA VAL A 2 26.02 18.66 19.74
C VAL A 2 25.32 18.54 21.10
N ASP A 3 25.98 19.00 22.15
CA ASP A 3 25.49 18.88 23.52
C ASP A 3 24.33 19.83 23.87
N ARG A 4 24.17 20.92 23.10
CA ARG A 4 22.97 21.79 23.15
C ARG A 4 21.81 21.15 22.40
N ALA A 5 22.07 20.54 21.24
CA ALA A 5 21.05 19.87 20.44
C ALA A 5 20.44 18.67 21.17
N ILE A 6 21.26 17.88 21.86
CA ILE A 6 20.81 16.75 22.69
C ILE A 6 19.98 17.26 23.88
N ARG A 7 20.44 18.31 24.58
CA ARG A 7 19.66 18.90 25.70
C ARG A 7 18.35 19.54 25.26
N THR A 8 18.31 20.17 24.09
CA THR A 8 17.05 20.69 23.53
C THR A 8 16.14 19.55 23.10
N GLY A 9 16.66 18.51 22.45
CA GLY A 9 15.89 17.32 22.07
C GLY A 9 15.29 16.61 23.28
N LEU A 10 16.08 16.42 24.34
CA LEU A 10 15.64 15.80 25.59
C LEU A 10 14.59 16.64 26.31
N ARG A 11 14.70 17.98 26.25
CA ARG A 11 13.67 18.90 26.77
C ARG A 11 12.37 18.85 25.96
N TRP A 12 12.43 18.74 24.64
CA TRP A 12 11.24 18.58 23.81
C TRP A 12 10.55 17.23 24.03
N ILE A 13 11.33 16.16 24.21
CA ILE A 13 10.82 14.82 24.55
C ILE A 13 10.19 14.82 25.95
N ALA A 14 10.85 15.42 26.94
CA ALA A 14 10.32 15.54 28.30
C ALA A 14 9.05 16.40 28.35
N SER A 15 9.02 17.54 27.66
CA SER A 15 7.81 18.37 27.54
C SER A 15 6.70 17.64 26.80
N GLY A 16 7.01 16.83 25.79
CA GLY A 16 6.03 15.96 25.11
C GLY A 16 5.45 14.87 26.00
N LEU A 17 6.26 14.29 26.89
CA LEU A 17 5.85 13.31 27.92
C LEU A 17 5.05 13.93 29.07
N VAL A 18 5.24 15.21 29.36
CA VAL A 18 4.42 15.95 30.35
C VAL A 18 3.08 16.38 29.73
N LEU A 19 3.06 16.75 28.44
CA LEU A 19 1.83 17.04 27.70
C LEU A 19 0.93 15.80 27.51
N SER A 20 1.50 14.59 27.43
CA SER A 20 0.69 13.36 27.32
C SER A 20 -0.06 12.99 28.60
N GLN A 21 0.35 13.52 29.76
CA GLN A 21 -0.33 13.34 31.04
C GLN A 21 -1.54 14.28 31.22
N ALA A 22 -1.67 15.31 30.37
CA ALA A 22 -2.75 16.31 30.42
C ALA A 22 -3.86 16.07 29.39
N VAL A 23 -3.81 14.96 28.66
CA VAL A 23 -4.85 14.57 27.71
C VAL A 23 -5.83 13.66 28.44
N ASP A 24 -6.96 14.22 28.88
CA ASP A 24 -8.16 13.42 29.13
C ASP A 24 -8.42 12.57 27.88
N ALA A 25 -8.51 11.26 28.07
CA ALA A 25 -8.53 10.25 27.02
C ALA A 25 -9.32 10.72 25.79
N PHE A 26 -8.60 10.96 24.69
CA PHE A 26 -9.20 11.40 23.43
C PHE A 26 -10.26 10.38 23.01
N TYR A 27 -11.53 10.79 23.06
CA TYR A 27 -12.66 9.97 22.63
C TYR A 27 -12.56 9.75 21.12
N ILE A 28 -12.24 8.51 20.71
CA ILE A 28 -12.29 8.10 19.31
C ILE A 28 -13.73 7.65 19.02
N PRO A 29 -14.46 8.35 18.13
CA PRO A 29 -15.81 7.92 17.72
C PRO A 29 -15.77 6.51 17.12
N GLY A 30 -16.69 5.64 17.56
CA GLY A 30 -16.81 4.26 17.06
C GLY A 30 -16.20 3.15 17.93
N TRP A 31 -15.56 3.52 19.05
CA TRP A 31 -14.99 2.56 20.02
C TRP A 31 -15.85 2.36 21.28
N SER A 32 -17.03 2.98 21.35
CA SER A 32 -17.96 2.79 22.47
C SER A 32 -18.61 1.42 22.41
N VAL A 33 -18.52 0.66 23.50
CA VAL A 33 -19.23 -0.62 23.65
C VAL A 33 -20.73 -0.40 23.46
N LYS A 34 -21.29 -0.87 22.35
CA LYS A 34 -22.73 -0.84 22.12
C LYS A 34 -23.36 -2.04 22.84
N SER A 35 -24.08 -1.75 23.92
CA SER A 35 -24.84 -2.77 24.65
C SER A 35 -26.29 -2.78 24.18
N TYR A 36 -26.81 -3.95 23.89
CA TYR A 36 -28.20 -4.21 23.51
C TYR A 36 -28.97 -4.78 24.71
N LYS A 37 -30.21 -4.31 24.90
CA LYS A 37 -31.16 -4.89 25.84
C LYS A 37 -31.80 -6.14 25.24
N GLU A 38 -32.48 -6.90 26.09
CA GLU A 38 -33.28 -8.03 25.62
C GLU A 38 -34.47 -7.55 24.79
N TYR A 39 -34.76 -8.26 23.69
CA TYR A 39 -35.78 -7.88 22.70
C TYR A 39 -35.52 -6.56 21.96
N GLU A 40 -34.31 -6.00 22.06
CA GLU A 40 -33.92 -4.85 21.24
C GLU A 40 -33.55 -5.29 19.83
N ALA A 41 -33.97 -4.52 18.83
CA ALA A 41 -33.64 -4.77 17.43
C ALA A 41 -32.18 -4.39 17.11
N ILE A 42 -31.46 -5.29 16.47
CA ILE A 42 -30.09 -5.09 15.98
C ILE A 42 -30.18 -4.81 14.47
N PRO A 43 -29.74 -3.64 13.99
CA PRO A 43 -29.77 -3.37 12.56
C PRO A 43 -28.73 -4.22 11.83
N LEU A 44 -29.18 -4.98 10.82
CA LEU A 44 -28.28 -5.65 9.88
C LEU A 44 -28.02 -4.74 8.69
N LEU A 45 -26.74 -4.41 8.51
CA LEU A 45 -26.27 -3.53 7.47
C LEU A 45 -25.68 -4.35 6.33
N VAL A 46 -25.91 -3.90 5.11
CA VAL A 46 -25.48 -4.57 3.89
C VAL A 46 -24.64 -3.60 3.08
N ASN A 47 -23.50 -4.07 2.57
CA ASN A 47 -22.54 -3.21 1.88
C ASN A 47 -22.43 -3.52 0.38
N LYS A 48 -21.55 -4.44 0.02
CA LYS A 48 -21.16 -4.70 -1.36
C LYS A 48 -20.84 -6.16 -1.58
N VAL A 49 -20.73 -6.52 -2.86
CA VAL A 49 -20.19 -7.79 -3.32
C VAL A 49 -18.83 -7.56 -3.98
N TYR A 50 -17.90 -8.45 -3.71
CA TYR A 50 -16.56 -8.44 -4.29
C TYR A 50 -16.17 -9.87 -4.69
N SER A 51 -15.26 -10.00 -5.65
CA SER A 51 -14.72 -11.29 -6.09
C SER A 51 -13.21 -11.27 -5.97
N ASP A 52 -12.57 -12.43 -5.80
CA ASP A 52 -11.11 -12.55 -5.86
C ASP A 52 -10.61 -12.56 -7.32
N ASN A 53 -11.47 -12.94 -8.26
CA ASN A 53 -11.15 -13.07 -9.70
C ASN A 53 -11.32 -11.76 -10.48
N THR A 54 -12.06 -10.77 -9.96
CA THR A 54 -12.26 -9.48 -10.65
C THR A 54 -12.05 -8.31 -9.69
N GLN A 55 -11.60 -7.15 -10.19
CA GLN A 55 -11.40 -5.97 -9.33
C GLN A 55 -12.68 -5.14 -9.13
N LEU A 56 -13.74 -5.46 -9.87
CA LEU A 56 -15.00 -4.74 -9.82
C LEU A 56 -15.80 -5.16 -8.59
N GLN A 57 -16.40 -4.17 -7.93
CA GLN A 57 -17.30 -4.37 -6.82
C GLN A 57 -18.66 -3.80 -7.21
N TYR A 58 -19.73 -4.37 -6.67
CA TYR A 58 -21.10 -3.88 -6.89
C TYR A 58 -21.80 -3.72 -5.55
N ALA A 59 -22.69 -2.74 -5.43
CA ALA A 59 -23.52 -2.67 -4.23
C ALA A 59 -24.48 -3.86 -4.24
N TYR A 60 -24.73 -4.45 -3.07
CA TYR A 60 -25.53 -5.67 -3.00
C TYR A 60 -26.96 -5.47 -3.52
N TYR A 61 -27.57 -4.31 -3.25
CA TYR A 61 -28.93 -3.98 -3.68
C TYR A 61 -29.04 -3.49 -5.13
N ASP A 62 -27.92 -3.20 -5.80
CA ASP A 62 -27.90 -2.89 -7.24
C ASP A 62 -27.99 -4.17 -8.10
N LEU A 63 -27.89 -5.34 -7.47
CA LEU A 63 -27.98 -6.63 -8.15
C LEU A 63 -29.45 -6.96 -8.50
N PRO A 64 -29.76 -7.30 -9.77
CA PRO A 64 -31.15 -7.40 -10.22
C PRO A 64 -31.89 -8.61 -9.65
N PHE A 65 -31.18 -9.66 -9.22
CA PHE A 65 -31.73 -10.90 -8.67
C PHE A 65 -31.81 -10.91 -7.14
N VAL A 66 -31.46 -9.82 -6.46
CA VAL A 66 -31.53 -9.68 -5.01
C VAL A 66 -32.82 -8.94 -4.61
N CYS A 67 -33.35 -9.25 -3.42
CA CYS A 67 -34.47 -8.51 -2.83
C CYS A 67 -34.06 -7.06 -2.53
N GLN A 68 -34.70 -6.09 -3.17
CA GLN A 68 -34.57 -4.69 -2.79
C GLN A 68 -35.29 -4.44 -1.45
N PRO A 69 -34.78 -3.53 -0.61
CA PRO A 69 -35.47 -3.15 0.60
C PRO A 69 -36.80 -2.49 0.24
N THR A 70 -37.87 -2.95 0.88
CA THR A 70 -39.24 -2.46 0.68
C THR A 70 -39.42 -1.03 1.18
N GLY A 71 -38.56 -0.55 2.08
CA GLY A 71 -38.65 0.79 2.68
C GLY A 71 -39.92 0.99 3.53
N GLU A 72 -40.69 -0.08 3.76
CA GLU A 72 -41.91 -0.05 4.55
C GLU A 72 -41.59 -0.12 6.04
N ARG A 73 -42.21 0.78 6.80
CA ARG A 73 -42.11 0.82 8.26
C ARG A 73 -42.98 -0.28 8.87
N ARG A 74 -42.45 -1.49 9.07
CA ARG A 74 -43.16 -2.52 9.87
C ARG A 74 -42.92 -2.29 11.36
N LEU A 75 -43.97 -2.38 12.17
CA LEU A 75 -43.87 -2.28 13.63
C LEU A 75 -43.01 -3.42 14.17
N GLY A 76 -41.85 -3.09 14.75
CA GLY A 76 -40.87 -4.07 15.27
C GLY A 76 -39.65 -4.28 14.38
N ASP A 77 -39.69 -3.81 13.13
CA ASP A 77 -38.48 -3.66 12.31
C ASP A 77 -37.69 -2.43 12.76
N GLY A 78 -36.36 -2.52 12.70
CA GLY A 78 -35.47 -1.42 13.05
C GLY A 78 -35.86 -0.15 12.29
N LEU A 79 -35.76 1.00 12.95
CA LEU A 79 -36.19 2.34 12.51
C LEU A 79 -35.62 2.83 11.15
N PHE A 80 -34.79 2.03 10.47
CA PHE A 80 -33.87 2.43 9.42
C PHE A 80 -33.90 1.57 8.14
N SER A 81 -34.86 0.64 7.96
CA SER A 81 -34.96 -0.20 6.75
C SER A 81 -34.86 0.62 5.45
N GLY A 82 -33.95 0.21 4.55
CA GLY A 82 -33.71 0.86 3.26
C GLY A 82 -32.98 2.20 3.30
N GLN A 83 -32.66 2.75 4.47
CA GLN A 83 -31.91 4.01 4.56
C GLN A 83 -30.42 3.80 4.33
N SER A 84 -29.82 4.67 3.50
CA SER A 84 -28.37 4.78 3.37
C SER A 84 -27.79 5.48 4.59
N ILE A 85 -26.73 4.91 5.15
CA ILE A 85 -26.05 5.49 6.31
C ILE A 85 -25.08 6.57 5.82
N PRO A 86 -24.96 7.73 6.49
CA PRO A 86 -23.94 8.70 6.15
C PRO A 86 -22.54 8.09 6.34
N LEU A 87 -21.79 8.01 5.26
CA LEU A 87 -20.45 7.42 5.21
C LEU A 87 -19.39 8.49 5.42
N ASN A 88 -18.28 8.12 6.06
CA ASN A 88 -17.09 8.98 6.11
C ASN A 88 -16.35 8.98 4.76
N LEU A 89 -15.46 9.96 4.54
CA LEU A 89 -14.74 10.10 3.27
C LEU A 89 -13.97 8.82 2.89
N GLY A 90 -13.36 8.15 3.85
CA GLY A 90 -12.61 6.92 3.62
C GLY A 90 -13.47 5.71 3.29
N GLU A 91 -14.68 5.60 3.86
CA GLU A 91 -15.67 4.58 3.47
C GLU A 91 -16.14 4.79 2.03
N VAL A 92 -16.40 6.05 1.64
CA VAL A 92 -16.75 6.38 0.25
C VAL A 92 -15.59 6.07 -0.71
N LEU A 93 -14.35 6.44 -0.35
CA LEU A 93 -13.15 6.14 -1.14
C LEU A 93 -12.85 4.63 -1.24
N ARG A 94 -13.26 3.84 -0.25
CA ARG A 94 -13.20 2.37 -0.28
C ARG A 94 -14.30 1.74 -1.17
N GLY A 95 -15.24 2.55 -1.66
CA GLY A 95 -16.38 2.09 -2.47
C GLY A 95 -17.46 1.41 -1.63
N ASP A 96 -17.58 1.77 -0.34
CA ASP A 96 -18.63 1.24 0.52
C ASP A 96 -19.98 1.91 0.23
N ARG A 97 -21.04 1.11 0.22
CA ARG A 97 -22.44 1.48 -0.07
C ARG A 97 -23.33 0.82 0.98
N ILE A 98 -23.26 1.33 2.22
CA ILE A 98 -23.91 0.71 3.37
C ILE A 98 -25.39 1.12 3.44
N VAL A 99 -26.27 0.13 3.40
CA VAL A 99 -27.72 0.28 3.51
C VAL A 99 -28.23 -0.68 4.58
N ALA A 100 -29.19 -0.23 5.40
CA ALA A 100 -29.83 -1.11 6.38
C ALA A 100 -30.86 -2.03 5.69
N SER A 101 -30.81 -3.32 6.03
CA SER A 101 -31.72 -4.32 5.47
C SER A 101 -33.06 -4.41 6.20
N ASP A 102 -34.01 -5.09 5.56
CA ASP A 102 -35.36 -5.40 6.10
C ASP A 102 -35.36 -6.66 6.99
N MET A 103 -34.20 -7.23 7.30
CA MET A 103 -34.11 -8.42 8.15
C MET A 103 -34.20 -8.03 9.62
N SER A 104 -35.23 -8.50 10.31
CA SER A 104 -35.42 -8.28 11.75
C SER A 104 -34.48 -9.19 12.56
N LEU A 105 -33.53 -8.59 13.28
CA LEU A 105 -32.72 -9.29 14.27
C LEU A 105 -33.12 -8.78 15.65
N VAL A 106 -33.82 -9.60 16.43
CA VAL A 106 -34.27 -9.21 17.78
C VAL A 106 -33.46 -9.95 18.83
N MET A 107 -32.80 -9.22 19.72
CA MET A 107 -31.84 -9.79 20.66
C MET A 107 -32.47 -10.88 21.54
N ARG A 108 -31.90 -12.10 21.52
CA ARG A 108 -32.35 -13.31 22.24
C ARG A 108 -33.62 -13.97 21.66
N GLN A 109 -34.08 -13.56 20.48
CA GLN A 109 -35.21 -14.17 19.81
C GLN A 109 -34.72 -14.96 18.59
N ASP A 110 -34.80 -16.29 18.69
CA ASP A 110 -34.45 -17.17 17.58
C ASP A 110 -35.63 -17.25 16.60
N THR A 111 -35.36 -16.91 15.34
CA THR A 111 -36.34 -16.98 14.25
C THR A 111 -35.91 -18.09 13.30
N PRO A 112 -36.47 -19.31 13.42
CA PRO A 112 -35.98 -20.48 12.70
C PRO A 112 -36.18 -20.38 11.18
N CYS A 113 -37.20 -19.65 10.73
CA CYS A 113 -37.34 -19.23 9.35
C CYS A 113 -38.25 -17.99 9.25
N ALA A 114 -37.81 -17.01 8.49
CA ALA A 114 -38.58 -15.87 8.04
C ALA A 114 -38.47 -15.73 6.52
N PHE A 115 -39.60 -15.45 5.87
CA PHE A 115 -39.67 -15.16 4.45
C PHE A 115 -39.30 -13.69 4.20
N LEU A 116 -38.45 -13.43 3.20
CA LEU A 116 -38.00 -12.08 2.86
C LEU A 116 -38.78 -11.53 1.65
N CYS A 117 -38.57 -12.10 0.47
CA CYS A 117 -39.28 -11.69 -0.75
C CYS A 117 -39.23 -12.76 -1.85
N ASN A 118 -40.12 -12.64 -2.83
CA ASN A 118 -40.02 -13.33 -4.12
C ASN A 118 -39.50 -12.35 -5.17
N ARG A 119 -38.41 -12.69 -5.84
CA ARG A 119 -37.81 -11.85 -6.87
C ARG A 119 -37.91 -12.50 -8.24
N ASP A 120 -38.61 -11.86 -9.15
CA ASP A 120 -38.71 -12.31 -10.55
C ASP A 120 -37.54 -11.76 -11.36
N ILE A 121 -36.88 -12.63 -12.11
CA ILE A 121 -35.71 -12.29 -12.92
C ILE A 121 -35.92 -12.64 -14.40
N SER A 122 -35.34 -11.81 -15.27
CA SER A 122 -35.30 -12.01 -16.73
C SER A 122 -34.16 -12.95 -17.15
N ARG A 123 -34.15 -13.39 -18.43
CA ARG A 123 -33.02 -14.14 -19.00
C ARG A 123 -31.70 -13.36 -18.96
N ARG A 124 -31.73 -12.04 -19.16
CA ARG A 124 -30.54 -11.16 -19.07
C ARG A 124 -29.99 -11.15 -17.64
N ASP A 125 -30.87 -11.04 -16.65
CA ASP A 125 -30.49 -11.04 -15.23
C ASP A 125 -29.99 -12.41 -14.78
N LEU A 126 -30.55 -13.50 -15.32
CA LEU A 126 -30.08 -14.86 -15.08
C LEU A 126 -28.65 -15.07 -15.59
N ARG A 127 -28.34 -14.60 -16.80
CA ARG A 127 -26.96 -14.64 -17.35
C ARG A 127 -26.01 -13.88 -16.44
N ARG A 128 -26.38 -12.66 -16.05
CA ARG A 128 -25.59 -11.83 -15.11
C ARG A 128 -25.39 -12.49 -13.74
N ALA A 129 -26.42 -13.16 -13.21
CA ALA A 129 -26.32 -13.92 -11.96
C ALA A 129 -25.36 -15.11 -12.10
N ARG A 130 -25.45 -15.84 -13.21
CA ARG A 130 -24.57 -16.97 -13.52
C ARG A 130 -23.11 -16.52 -13.62
N ASP A 131 -22.84 -15.42 -14.31
CA ASP A 131 -21.49 -14.86 -14.45
C ASP A 131 -20.92 -14.46 -13.09
N MET A 132 -21.73 -13.86 -12.21
CA MET A 132 -21.30 -13.56 -10.85
C MET A 132 -21.05 -14.81 -9.98
N VAL A 133 -21.85 -15.87 -10.14
CA VAL A 133 -21.56 -17.12 -9.43
C VAL A 133 -20.28 -17.76 -9.98
N LYS A 134 -20.05 -17.71 -11.29
CA LYS A 134 -18.83 -18.20 -11.97
C LYS A 134 -17.59 -17.44 -11.52
N GLU A 135 -17.68 -16.12 -11.45
CA GLU A 135 -16.59 -15.25 -10.97
C GLU A 135 -16.38 -15.35 -9.46
N GLY A 136 -17.27 -16.04 -8.72
CA GLY A 136 -17.09 -16.32 -7.29
C GLY A 136 -17.30 -15.11 -6.38
N TYR A 137 -18.30 -14.27 -6.66
CA TYR A 137 -18.57 -13.11 -5.79
C TYR A 137 -18.97 -13.54 -4.37
N VAL A 138 -18.45 -12.80 -3.41
CA VAL A 138 -18.66 -12.89 -1.97
C VAL A 138 -19.40 -11.63 -1.50
N VAL A 139 -20.40 -11.83 -0.65
CA VAL A 139 -21.26 -10.79 -0.10
C VAL A 139 -20.73 -10.33 1.25
N GLU A 140 -20.67 -9.01 1.45
CA GLU A 140 -20.27 -8.38 2.71
C GLU A 140 -21.48 -7.78 3.46
N TRP A 141 -21.84 -8.40 4.58
CA TRP A 141 -22.83 -7.89 5.54
C TRP A 141 -22.13 -7.46 6.83
N ILE A 142 -22.77 -6.58 7.59
CA ILE A 142 -22.18 -5.94 8.77
C ILE A 142 -23.22 -5.87 9.90
N VAL A 143 -22.81 -6.28 11.11
CA VAL A 143 -23.59 -6.15 12.34
C VAL A 143 -22.67 -5.62 13.44
N ASP A 144 -23.04 -4.52 14.10
CA ASP A 144 -22.26 -3.90 15.18
C ASP A 144 -20.76 -3.67 14.82
N ASN A 145 -20.53 -3.19 13.59
CA ASN A 145 -19.23 -3.02 12.93
C ASN A 145 -18.45 -4.30 12.63
N LEU A 146 -18.97 -5.49 12.95
CA LEU A 146 -18.34 -6.77 12.60
C LEU A 146 -18.79 -7.22 11.21
N PRO A 147 -17.87 -7.73 10.37
CA PRO A 147 -18.24 -8.35 9.11
C PRO A 147 -18.93 -9.71 9.36
N GLY A 148 -19.92 -10.04 8.54
CA GLY A 148 -20.50 -11.38 8.51
C GLY A 148 -19.48 -12.33 7.95
N ALA A 149 -19.14 -13.39 8.69
CA ALA A 149 -18.16 -14.37 8.27
C ALA A 149 -18.75 -15.77 8.12
N THR A 150 -18.18 -16.51 7.18
CA THR A 150 -18.35 -17.96 7.11
C THR A 150 -17.28 -18.61 7.97
N SER A 151 -17.70 -19.40 8.96
CA SER A 151 -16.76 -20.18 9.77
C SER A 151 -16.48 -21.52 9.09
N PHE A 152 -15.22 -21.85 8.90
CA PHE A 152 -14.77 -23.16 8.46
C PHE A 152 -14.13 -23.90 9.63
N VAL A 153 -14.24 -25.23 9.60
CA VAL A 153 -13.62 -26.10 10.59
C VAL A 153 -12.50 -26.86 9.87
N THR A 154 -11.31 -26.91 10.46
CA THR A 154 -10.21 -27.71 9.90
C THR A 154 -10.60 -29.18 9.85
N VAL A 155 -9.95 -29.96 8.97
CA VAL A 155 -10.21 -31.40 8.81
C VAL A 155 -10.09 -32.14 10.16
N ASP A 156 -9.12 -31.72 10.99
CA ASP A 156 -8.87 -32.27 12.32
C ASP A 156 -9.93 -31.87 13.37
N LYS A 157 -10.88 -30.99 13.02
CA LYS A 157 -11.89 -30.40 13.91
C LYS A 157 -11.33 -29.64 15.11
N THR A 158 -10.02 -29.38 15.13
CA THR A 158 -9.32 -28.72 16.23
C THR A 158 -9.44 -27.21 16.19
N ARG A 159 -9.57 -26.62 14.99
CA ARG A 159 -9.57 -25.17 14.80
C ARG A 159 -10.73 -24.72 13.92
N LYS A 160 -11.31 -23.57 14.27
CA LYS A 160 -12.28 -22.86 13.44
C LYS A 160 -11.64 -21.59 12.93
N TYR A 161 -11.68 -21.35 11.62
CA TYR A 161 -11.22 -20.10 11.02
C TYR A 161 -12.40 -19.37 10.38
N TYR A 162 -12.36 -18.04 10.43
CA TYR A 162 -13.42 -17.18 9.92
C TYR A 162 -12.96 -16.52 8.63
N ALA A 163 -13.70 -16.71 7.55
CA ALA A 163 -13.52 -15.93 6.33
C ALA A 163 -14.58 -14.83 6.30
N ALA A 164 -14.15 -13.57 6.17
CA ALA A 164 -15.08 -12.46 6.03
C ALA A 164 -15.87 -12.58 4.72
N GLY A 165 -17.18 -12.39 4.83
CA GLY A 165 -18.16 -12.57 3.76
C GLY A 165 -18.65 -14.01 3.60
N PHE A 166 -19.65 -14.17 2.73
CA PHE A 166 -20.17 -15.46 2.30
C PHE A 166 -20.37 -15.50 0.78
N LYS A 167 -20.16 -16.66 0.16
CA LYS A 167 -20.28 -16.79 -1.30
C LYS A 167 -21.74 -16.60 -1.74
N LEU A 168 -21.93 -15.85 -2.82
CA LEU A 168 -23.25 -15.62 -3.42
C LEU A 168 -23.87 -16.92 -3.97
N GLY A 169 -23.02 -17.83 -4.43
CA GLY A 169 -23.41 -19.14 -4.95
C GLY A 169 -22.23 -20.10 -4.98
N TYR A 170 -22.44 -21.27 -5.56
CA TYR A 170 -21.38 -22.24 -5.77
C TYR A 170 -21.56 -22.95 -7.11
N THR A 171 -20.46 -23.45 -7.64
CA THR A 171 -20.43 -24.26 -8.86
C THR A 171 -20.25 -25.72 -8.50
N ASP A 172 -20.99 -26.59 -9.17
CA ASP A 172 -20.77 -28.04 -9.09
C ASP A 172 -20.27 -28.57 -10.44
N HIS A 173 -19.21 -29.37 -10.38
CA HIS A 173 -18.60 -30.02 -11.54
C HIS A 173 -18.86 -31.54 -11.57
N SER A 174 -19.57 -32.08 -10.56
CA SER A 174 -19.84 -33.52 -10.42
C SER A 174 -20.52 -34.14 -11.65
N SER A 175 -21.37 -33.38 -12.35
CA SER A 175 -22.11 -33.84 -13.52
C SER A 175 -21.37 -33.74 -14.87
N GLY A 176 -20.06 -33.45 -14.88
CA GLY A 176 -19.26 -33.29 -16.11
C GLY A 176 -19.47 -31.94 -16.84
N ARG A 177 -20.62 -31.29 -16.64
CA ARG A 177 -20.87 -29.88 -17.02
C ARG A 177 -20.96 -28.99 -15.77
N PRO A 178 -20.41 -27.76 -15.80
CA PRO A 178 -20.48 -26.84 -14.67
C PRO A 178 -21.91 -26.33 -14.48
N ARG A 179 -22.54 -26.72 -13.36
CA ARG A 179 -23.84 -26.19 -12.95
C ARG A 179 -23.65 -25.08 -11.92
N TYR A 180 -24.46 -24.04 -12.03
CA TYR A 180 -24.36 -22.84 -11.19
C TYR A 180 -25.55 -22.77 -10.24
N PHE A 181 -25.27 -22.71 -8.93
CA PHE A 181 -26.29 -22.67 -7.90
C PHE A 181 -26.24 -21.35 -7.14
N LEU A 182 -27.40 -20.74 -6.91
CA LEU A 182 -27.54 -19.50 -6.16
C LEU A 182 -27.93 -19.78 -4.71
N ASN A 183 -27.31 -19.08 -3.77
CA ASN A 183 -27.70 -19.15 -2.36
C ASN A 183 -28.86 -18.18 -2.08
N ASN A 184 -30.03 -18.72 -1.75
CA ASN A 184 -31.26 -17.97 -1.48
C ASN A 184 -31.73 -18.05 -0.02
N HIS A 185 -31.15 -18.95 0.79
CA HIS A 185 -31.41 -19.01 2.23
C HIS A 185 -30.17 -18.61 3.02
N HIS A 186 -30.34 -17.66 3.95
CA HIS A 186 -29.27 -17.14 4.81
C HIS A 186 -29.55 -17.46 6.28
N THR A 187 -28.71 -18.29 6.89
CA THR A 187 -28.72 -18.57 8.32
C THR A 187 -27.73 -17.65 9.04
N ILE A 188 -28.26 -16.71 9.78
CA ILE A 188 -27.53 -15.73 10.57
C ILE A 188 -27.37 -16.26 11.99
N VAL A 189 -26.13 -16.32 12.47
CA VAL A 189 -25.80 -16.72 13.83
C VAL A 189 -25.06 -15.57 14.51
N ILE A 190 -25.67 -15.02 15.56
CA ILE A 190 -25.11 -13.93 16.35
C ILE A 190 -24.57 -14.51 17.65
N ARG A 191 -23.25 -14.42 17.82
CA ARG A 191 -22.60 -14.74 19.09
C ARG A 191 -22.65 -13.53 19.99
N TYR A 192 -23.12 -13.74 21.22
CA TYR A 192 -23.24 -12.66 22.18
C TYR A 192 -22.74 -13.05 23.57
N ARG A 193 -22.44 -12.04 24.37
CA ARG A 193 -22.06 -12.18 25.78
C ARG A 193 -22.76 -11.09 26.60
N ARG A 194 -22.81 -11.25 27.92
CA ARG A 194 -23.15 -10.14 28.83
C ARG A 194 -22.10 -9.03 28.70
N ALA A 195 -22.56 -7.78 28.67
CA ALA A 195 -21.70 -6.61 28.55
C ALA A 195 -20.74 -6.51 29.75
N PRO A 196 -19.50 -6.05 29.58
CA PRO A 196 -18.60 -5.79 30.69
C PRO A 196 -19.04 -4.55 31.49
N GLY A 197 -18.81 -4.55 32.81
CA GLY A 197 -19.07 -3.41 33.69
C GLY A 197 -20.55 -3.14 34.01
N ARG A 198 -20.86 -1.89 34.39
CA ARG A 198 -22.21 -1.45 34.85
C ARG A 198 -23.33 -1.70 33.83
N ALA A 199 -23.00 -1.78 32.54
CA ALA A 199 -23.95 -2.09 31.49
C ALA A 199 -24.40 -3.57 31.56
N GLY A 200 -23.49 -4.48 31.93
CA GLY A 200 -23.81 -5.90 32.16
C GLY A 200 -24.70 -6.12 33.37
N ASP A 201 -24.45 -5.38 34.45
CA ASP A 201 -25.28 -5.43 35.67
C ASP A 201 -26.73 -5.01 35.40
N ARG A 202 -26.94 -4.12 34.41
CA ARG A 202 -28.26 -3.72 33.91
C ARG A 202 -28.88 -4.71 32.91
N GLY A 203 -28.27 -5.89 32.73
CA GLY A 203 -28.72 -6.91 31.78
C GLY A 203 -28.33 -6.65 30.32
N GLY A 204 -27.46 -5.67 30.05
CA GLY A 204 -26.97 -5.38 28.71
C GLY A 204 -26.13 -6.51 28.14
N LYS A 205 -26.26 -6.74 26.83
CA LYS A 205 -25.55 -7.79 26.08
C LYS A 205 -24.77 -7.14 24.95
N VAL A 206 -23.64 -7.73 24.58
CA VAL A 206 -22.76 -7.26 23.51
C VAL A 206 -22.58 -8.36 22.46
N VAL A 207 -22.48 -7.95 21.20
CA VAL A 207 -22.20 -8.86 20.09
C VAL A 207 -20.69 -9.09 20.01
N VAL A 208 -20.29 -10.36 20.03
CA VAL A 208 -18.88 -10.79 19.99
C VAL A 208 -18.52 -11.51 18.70
N GLY A 209 -19.50 -11.95 17.91
CA GLY A 209 -19.25 -12.59 16.62
C GLY A 209 -20.49 -12.61 15.75
N PHE A 210 -20.26 -12.54 14.44
CA PHE A 210 -21.30 -12.55 13.43
C PHE A 210 -20.96 -13.57 12.35
N GLU A 211 -21.74 -14.66 12.33
CA GLU A 211 -21.60 -15.79 11.42
C GLU A 211 -22.77 -15.82 10.45
N VAL A 212 -22.50 -16.08 9.18
CA VAL A 212 -23.53 -16.26 8.14
C VAL A 212 -23.25 -17.55 7.39
N TYR A 213 -24.22 -18.46 7.38
CA TYR A 213 -24.20 -19.67 6.56
C TYR A 213 -25.26 -19.58 5.49
N THR A 214 -24.91 -20.00 4.28
CA THR A 214 -25.81 -19.91 3.15
C THR A 214 -26.16 -21.28 2.60
N LYS A 215 -27.39 -21.42 2.10
CA LYS A 215 -27.89 -22.62 1.46
C LYS A 215 -28.63 -22.27 0.17
N SER A 216 -28.56 -23.17 -0.80
CA SER A 216 -29.31 -23.09 -2.05
C SER A 216 -30.53 -24.01 -1.97
N ILE A 217 -31.73 -23.43 -2.01
CA ILE A 217 -32.99 -24.15 -1.85
C ILE A 217 -33.78 -24.09 -3.15
N GLY A 218 -33.90 -25.23 -3.84
CA GLY A 218 -34.63 -25.37 -5.09
C GLY A 218 -36.16 -25.25 -4.95
N PRO A 219 -36.88 -25.16 -6.09
CA PRO A 219 -38.34 -25.06 -6.13
C PRO A 219 -39.07 -26.36 -5.75
N SER A 220 -38.42 -27.51 -5.86
CA SER A 220 -38.98 -28.84 -5.53
C SER A 220 -39.15 -29.09 -4.03
N ASN A 221 -38.50 -28.30 -3.17
CA ASN A 221 -38.70 -28.39 -1.73
C ASN A 221 -40.06 -27.79 -1.34
N LYS A 222 -40.85 -28.53 -0.55
CA LYS A 222 -42.16 -28.08 -0.04
C LYS A 222 -41.97 -26.80 0.77
N ARG A 223 -42.76 -25.77 0.45
CA ARG A 223 -42.80 -24.50 1.20
C ARG A 223 -44.10 -24.41 1.98
N LEU A 224 -44.01 -23.94 3.21
CA LEU A 224 -45.18 -23.58 4.01
C LEU A 224 -45.89 -22.36 3.39
N PRO A 225 -47.18 -22.13 3.71
CA PRO A 225 -47.92 -20.94 3.29
C PRO A 225 -47.25 -19.62 3.72
N SER A 226 -46.41 -19.66 4.76
CA SER A 226 -45.58 -18.55 5.22
C SER A 226 -44.37 -18.24 4.31
N GLY A 227 -44.19 -18.98 3.20
CA GLY A 227 -43.07 -18.83 2.27
C GLY A 227 -41.78 -19.55 2.70
N CYS A 228 -41.77 -20.17 3.89
CA CYS A 228 -40.62 -20.86 4.47
C CYS A 228 -40.44 -22.30 3.94
N PRO A 229 -39.20 -22.78 3.70
CA PRO A 229 -38.94 -24.18 3.38
C PRO A 229 -39.35 -25.10 4.56
N ALA A 230 -39.95 -26.25 4.25
CA ALA A 230 -40.48 -27.20 5.24
C ALA A 230 -39.37 -27.95 6.02
N ASP A 231 -38.23 -28.21 5.37
CA ASP A 231 -37.03 -28.74 6.03
C ASP A 231 -35.79 -27.99 5.51
N LEU A 232 -34.94 -27.58 6.45
CA LEU A 232 -33.68 -26.87 6.19
C LEU A 232 -32.47 -27.80 6.24
N ARG A 233 -32.62 -29.03 6.75
CA ARG A 233 -31.54 -30.01 6.92
C ARG A 233 -31.39 -30.91 5.71
N ASP A 234 -32.51 -31.36 5.15
CA ASP A 234 -32.53 -32.25 3.98
C ASP A 234 -33.00 -31.49 2.73
N ILE A 235 -32.04 -31.05 1.90
CA ILE A 235 -32.31 -30.31 0.67
C ILE A 235 -32.27 -31.31 -0.48
N SER A 236 -33.45 -31.63 -1.03
CA SER A 236 -33.57 -32.59 -2.11
C SER A 236 -32.95 -32.10 -3.43
N GLN A 237 -33.09 -30.81 -3.74
CA GLN A 237 -32.47 -30.14 -4.89
C GLN A 237 -32.09 -28.70 -4.57
N SER A 238 -30.91 -28.30 -5.04
CA SER A 238 -30.43 -26.92 -4.97
C SER A 238 -31.04 -26.04 -6.07
N PHE A 239 -31.03 -24.73 -5.88
CA PHE A 239 -31.57 -23.77 -6.84
C PHE A 239 -30.58 -23.52 -7.98
N GLU A 240 -30.74 -24.27 -9.07
CA GLU A 240 -29.94 -24.13 -10.29
C GLU A 240 -30.35 -22.88 -11.08
N LEU A 241 -29.38 -22.07 -11.51
CA LEU A 241 -29.58 -20.91 -12.38
C LEU A 241 -29.77 -21.34 -13.83
N TYR A 242 -30.90 -22.02 -14.09
CA TYR A 242 -31.28 -22.54 -15.39
C TYR A 242 -32.73 -22.18 -15.71
N MET A 243 -32.97 -21.82 -16.98
CA MET A 243 -34.30 -21.57 -17.51
C MET A 243 -34.50 -22.40 -18.77
N ALA A 244 -35.58 -23.18 -18.82
CA ALA A 244 -35.91 -23.97 -19.99
C ALA A 244 -36.24 -23.07 -21.20
N PRO A 245 -35.83 -23.44 -22.43
CA PRO A 245 -36.30 -22.77 -23.64
C PRO A 245 -37.79 -23.06 -23.86
N ASN A 246 -38.54 -22.06 -24.34
CA ASN A 246 -39.96 -22.23 -24.67
C ASN A 246 -40.08 -23.17 -25.88
N LYS A 247 -40.68 -24.36 -25.70
CA LYS A 247 -41.14 -25.16 -26.83
C LYS A 247 -42.38 -24.49 -27.41
N THR A 248 -42.24 -23.80 -28.54
CA THR A 248 -43.40 -23.38 -29.34
C THR A 248 -44.12 -24.63 -29.85
N MET A 249 -45.44 -24.65 -29.71
CA MET A 249 -46.28 -25.71 -30.26
C MET A 249 -46.18 -25.72 -31.78
N SER A 250 -45.64 -26.79 -32.35
CA SER A 250 -46.19 -27.36 -33.58
C SER A 250 -46.41 -28.86 -33.36
N SER A 251 -47.67 -29.27 -33.44
CA SER A 251 -48.08 -30.66 -33.66
C SER A 251 -47.28 -31.23 -34.85
N SER A 252 -46.71 -32.44 -34.80
CA SER A 252 -47.46 -33.70 -34.75
C SER A 252 -46.59 -34.92 -34.41
N SER A 253 -47.19 -35.81 -33.62
CA SER A 253 -47.01 -37.28 -33.59
C SER A 253 -45.59 -37.88 -33.52
N ARG A 254 -45.10 -38.16 -32.30
CA ARG A 254 -44.50 -39.47 -31.94
C ARG A 254 -44.86 -39.82 -30.49
N PRO A 255 -45.19 -41.08 -30.19
CA PRO A 255 -45.73 -41.47 -28.89
C PRO A 255 -44.70 -41.22 -27.78
N ALA A 256 -45.18 -40.65 -26.68
CA ALA A 256 -44.42 -40.52 -25.45
C ALA A 256 -44.03 -41.92 -24.96
N VAL A 257 -42.75 -42.26 -25.05
CA VAL A 257 -42.18 -43.35 -24.28
C VAL A 257 -42.05 -42.81 -22.85
N GLU A 258 -42.91 -43.34 -21.99
CA GLU A 258 -42.87 -43.19 -20.54
C GLU A 258 -41.55 -43.79 -20.02
N TYR A 259 -40.66 -42.95 -19.49
CA TYR A 259 -39.49 -43.40 -18.75
C TYR A 259 -39.76 -43.25 -17.24
N PRO A 260 -39.47 -44.29 -16.43
CA PRO A 260 -39.64 -44.20 -14.98
C PRO A 260 -38.67 -43.19 -14.36
N HIS A 261 -39.14 -42.53 -13.31
CA HIS A 261 -38.40 -41.63 -12.44
C HIS A 261 -37.16 -42.31 -11.82
N SER A 262 -35.97 -42.10 -12.41
CA SER A 262 -34.67 -42.12 -11.73
C SER A 262 -33.52 -41.98 -12.74
N SER A 263 -33.33 -40.80 -13.33
CA SER A 263 -32.06 -40.52 -14.03
C SER A 263 -31.83 -39.02 -14.17
N SER A 264 -30.70 -38.56 -13.63
CA SER A 264 -30.18 -37.20 -13.71
C SER A 264 -29.53 -36.91 -15.08
N TYR A 265 -30.23 -37.20 -16.17
CA TYR A 265 -29.70 -37.04 -17.53
C TYR A 265 -30.56 -36.06 -18.34
N HIS A 266 -30.05 -34.86 -18.60
CA HIS A 266 -30.52 -33.99 -19.67
C HIS A 266 -29.68 -34.27 -20.94
N PRO A 267 -30.28 -34.44 -22.15
CA PRO A 267 -29.53 -34.81 -23.36
C PRO A 267 -28.56 -33.72 -23.84
N GLN A 268 -27.51 -34.16 -24.53
CA GLN A 268 -26.23 -33.47 -24.76
C GLN A 268 -26.20 -32.37 -25.85
N GLU A 269 -27.29 -31.98 -26.51
CA GLU A 269 -27.18 -31.26 -27.80
C GLU A 269 -27.45 -29.73 -27.80
N GLN A 270 -27.63 -29.05 -26.66
CA GLN A 270 -28.16 -27.66 -26.66
C GLN A 270 -27.26 -26.54 -26.12
N GLU A 271 -25.96 -26.77 -25.90
CA GLU A 271 -25.02 -25.71 -25.45
C GLU A 271 -24.07 -25.19 -26.54
N ALA A 272 -24.13 -25.72 -27.77
CA ALA A 272 -23.31 -25.23 -28.89
C ALA A 272 -23.85 -23.92 -29.53
N LEU A 273 -24.87 -23.30 -28.95
CA LEU A 273 -25.46 -22.04 -29.41
C LEU A 273 -25.58 -21.04 -28.25
N TYR A 274 -24.49 -20.79 -27.53
CA TYR A 274 -24.45 -19.74 -26.49
C TYR A 274 -23.18 -18.87 -26.52
N ASP A 275 -22.28 -19.10 -27.49
CA ASP A 275 -21.11 -18.25 -27.78
C ASP A 275 -21.32 -17.36 -29.03
N GLY A 276 -22.57 -17.25 -29.50
CA GLY A 276 -22.95 -16.32 -30.56
C GLY A 276 -23.32 -14.96 -29.97
N GLU A 277 -22.52 -13.95 -30.29
CA GLU A 277 -22.90 -12.53 -30.22
C GLU A 277 -24.13 -12.30 -31.10
N ASP A 278 -25.34 -12.41 -30.55
CA ASP A 278 -26.53 -11.80 -31.13
C ASP A 278 -27.26 -11.01 -30.05
N ASP A 279 -26.92 -9.72 -30.04
CA ASP A 279 -27.70 -8.61 -29.50
C ASP A 279 -28.94 -8.42 -30.37
N ASP A 280 -29.96 -9.28 -30.23
CA ASP A 280 -31.26 -9.01 -30.83
C ASP A 280 -32.43 -9.38 -29.89
N GLY A 281 -32.98 -8.35 -29.25
CA GLY A 281 -34.37 -7.95 -29.52
C GLY A 281 -35.53 -8.87 -29.12
N GLY A 282 -35.34 -9.96 -28.38
CA GLY A 282 -36.44 -10.80 -27.89
C GLY A 282 -36.65 -10.70 -26.38
N ASP A 283 -37.52 -9.80 -25.91
CA ASP A 283 -38.09 -9.88 -24.56
C ASP A 283 -38.99 -11.13 -24.51
N ASP A 284 -38.39 -12.28 -24.21
CA ASP A 284 -39.14 -13.45 -23.77
C ASP A 284 -39.74 -13.11 -22.39
N ASP A 285 -41.07 -13.01 -22.29
CA ASP A 285 -41.86 -12.85 -21.06
C ASP A 285 -41.62 -13.93 -19.97
N ALA A 286 -40.69 -14.86 -20.23
CA ALA A 286 -40.34 -15.92 -19.32
C ALA A 286 -39.59 -15.33 -18.11
N LYS A 287 -40.25 -15.33 -16.95
CA LYS A 287 -39.70 -14.92 -15.65
C LYS A 287 -39.36 -16.13 -14.78
N LEU A 288 -38.20 -16.12 -14.13
CA LEU A 288 -37.85 -17.08 -13.09
C LEU A 288 -37.98 -16.41 -11.72
N THR A 289 -38.78 -16.97 -10.81
CA THR A 289 -38.96 -16.44 -9.46
C THR A 289 -37.93 -17.06 -8.51
N ILE A 290 -37.11 -16.22 -7.88
CA ILE A 290 -36.16 -16.59 -6.83
C ILE A 290 -36.75 -16.18 -5.47
N PRO A 291 -37.14 -17.15 -4.64
CA PRO A 291 -37.66 -16.86 -3.32
C PRO A 291 -36.54 -16.84 -2.26
N TYR A 292 -36.44 -15.73 -1.51
CA TYR A 292 -35.45 -15.54 -0.45
C TYR A 292 -36.04 -15.75 0.94
N SER A 293 -35.26 -16.37 1.81
CA SER A 293 -35.62 -16.58 3.22
C SER A 293 -34.37 -16.48 4.10
N TYR A 294 -34.58 -16.21 5.38
CA TYR A 294 -33.50 -16.14 6.35
C TYR A 294 -33.88 -16.82 7.66
N SER A 295 -32.88 -17.19 8.44
CA SER A 295 -33.03 -17.74 9.79
C SER A 295 -32.05 -17.05 10.73
N VAL A 296 -32.45 -16.82 11.98
CA VAL A 296 -31.66 -16.06 12.96
C VAL A 296 -31.53 -16.88 14.24
N TYR A 297 -30.29 -17.08 14.70
CA TYR A 297 -29.99 -17.78 15.94
C TYR A 297 -29.03 -16.98 16.82
N PHE A 298 -29.34 -16.88 18.10
CA PHE A 298 -28.49 -16.23 19.09
C PHE A 298 -27.79 -17.29 19.95
N ARG A 299 -26.45 -17.24 19.98
CA ARG A 299 -25.63 -18.17 20.79
C ARG A 299 -24.80 -17.40 21.80
N GLU A 300 -24.93 -17.76 23.08
CA GLU A 300 -24.10 -17.16 24.13
C GLU A 300 -22.68 -17.76 24.05
N ASP A 301 -21.66 -16.90 23.97
CA ASP A 301 -20.25 -17.31 23.99
C ASP A 301 -19.50 -16.52 25.06
N ARG A 302 -18.93 -17.25 26.03
CA ARG A 302 -18.19 -16.66 27.16
C ARG A 302 -16.69 -16.69 26.99
N SER A 303 -16.18 -17.37 25.96
CA SER A 303 -14.75 -17.52 25.73
C SER A 303 -14.10 -16.23 25.20
N ILE A 304 -14.89 -15.37 24.57
CA ILE A 304 -14.41 -14.18 23.84
C ILE A 304 -14.74 -12.93 24.64
N GLU A 305 -13.74 -12.07 24.83
CA GLU A 305 -13.92 -10.72 25.37
C GLU A 305 -14.30 -9.74 24.26
N TRP A 306 -15.13 -8.75 24.57
CA TRP A 306 -15.56 -7.76 23.58
C TRP A 306 -14.38 -7.01 22.94
N SER A 307 -13.31 -6.74 23.70
CA SER A 307 -12.10 -6.10 23.21
C SER A 307 -11.35 -6.94 22.15
N LYS A 308 -11.44 -8.27 22.26
CA LYS A 308 -10.76 -9.25 21.38
C LYS A 308 -11.67 -9.84 20.30
N ARG A 309 -12.88 -9.31 20.14
CA ARG A 309 -13.89 -9.85 19.21
C ARG A 309 -13.44 -9.86 17.75
N TRP A 310 -12.53 -8.95 17.39
CA TRP A 310 -11.97 -8.87 16.04
C TRP A 310 -10.92 -9.96 15.77
N ASP A 311 -10.30 -10.54 16.80
CA ASP A 311 -9.26 -11.57 16.66
C ASP A 311 -9.79 -12.82 15.93
N LEU A 312 -11.09 -13.12 16.06
CA LEU A 312 -11.78 -14.17 15.31
C LEU A 312 -11.59 -14.06 13.80
N TYR A 313 -11.58 -12.83 13.29
CA TYR A 313 -11.52 -12.52 11.87
C TYR A 313 -10.08 -12.40 11.35
N PHE A 314 -9.08 -12.54 12.23
CA PHE A 314 -7.65 -12.39 11.91
C PHE A 314 -6.86 -13.72 11.98
N VAL A 315 -7.52 -14.84 12.29
CA VAL A 315 -6.87 -16.14 12.62
C VAL A 315 -5.93 -16.67 11.51
N ASN A 316 -6.16 -16.34 10.23
CA ASN A 316 -5.25 -16.73 9.14
C ASN A 316 -3.84 -16.08 9.23
N GLN A 317 -3.63 -15.09 10.12
CA GLN A 317 -2.35 -14.38 10.27
C GLN A 317 -1.46 -14.94 11.41
N GLU A 318 -1.96 -15.83 12.27
CA GLU A 318 -1.14 -16.39 13.38
C GLU A 318 0.05 -17.21 12.85
N GLU A 319 -0.15 -17.97 11.76
CA GLU A 319 0.94 -18.70 11.09
C GLU A 319 1.93 -17.73 10.39
N GLY A 320 1.46 -16.55 10.00
CA GLY A 320 2.26 -15.48 9.40
C GLY A 320 3.18 -14.77 10.40
N SER A 321 2.84 -14.71 11.69
CA SER A 321 3.64 -14.00 12.70
C SER A 321 5.10 -14.48 12.79
N LYS A 322 5.33 -15.79 12.67
CA LYS A 322 6.69 -16.37 12.64
C LYS A 322 7.47 -15.90 11.42
N ILE A 323 6.80 -15.80 10.27
CA ILE A 323 7.41 -15.38 9.01
C ILE A 323 7.75 -13.87 9.06
N HIS A 324 6.87 -13.05 9.64
CA HIS A 324 7.13 -11.62 9.88
C HIS A 324 8.38 -11.40 10.75
N TRP A 325 8.56 -12.19 11.81
CA TRP A 325 9.75 -12.07 12.65
C TRP A 325 11.04 -12.47 11.91
N LEU A 326 10.99 -13.54 11.11
CA LEU A 326 12.10 -13.96 10.26
C LEU A 326 12.47 -12.88 9.24
N ALA A 327 11.47 -12.21 8.65
CA ALA A 327 11.67 -11.09 7.73
C ALA A 327 12.42 -9.94 8.42
N ILE A 328 11.96 -9.52 9.60
CA ILE A 328 12.59 -8.43 10.35
C ILE A 328 14.05 -8.77 10.68
N VAL A 329 14.34 -9.99 11.14
CA VAL A 329 15.72 -10.41 11.47
C VAL A 329 16.61 -10.35 10.23
N ASN A 330 16.16 -10.88 9.10
CA ASN A 330 16.92 -10.84 7.84
C ASN A 330 17.21 -9.39 7.41
N SER A 331 16.20 -8.53 7.48
CA SER A 331 16.32 -7.12 7.11
C SER A 331 17.25 -6.34 8.06
N LEU A 332 17.27 -6.66 9.35
CA LEU A 332 18.22 -6.11 10.32
C LEU A 332 19.66 -6.54 10.04
N ILE A 333 19.90 -7.78 9.59
CA ILE A 333 21.24 -8.25 9.21
C ILE A 333 21.77 -7.45 8.01
N ILE A 334 20.95 -7.29 6.96
CA ILE A 334 21.32 -6.53 5.77
C ILE A 334 21.60 -5.06 6.12
N CYS A 335 20.72 -4.42 6.89
CA CYS A 335 20.93 -3.06 7.38
C CYS A 335 22.19 -2.96 8.26
N GLY A 336 22.43 -3.91 9.16
CA GLY A 336 23.64 -3.97 9.97
C GLY A 336 24.92 -4.02 9.14
N LEU A 337 24.97 -4.84 8.09
CA LEU A 337 26.12 -4.89 7.18
C LEU A 337 26.35 -3.56 6.45
N LEU A 338 25.26 -2.92 5.97
CA LEU A 338 25.31 -1.61 5.32
C LEU A 338 25.78 -0.50 6.27
N THR A 339 25.28 -0.46 7.51
CA THR A 339 25.79 0.47 8.54
C THR A 339 27.30 0.30 8.76
N GLY A 340 27.80 -0.94 8.79
CA GLY A 340 29.22 -1.24 8.89
C GLY A 340 30.04 -0.63 7.76
N ILE A 341 29.55 -0.72 6.52
CA ILE A 341 30.20 -0.10 5.34
C ILE A 341 30.19 1.42 5.44
N VAL A 342 29.06 2.03 5.82
CA VAL A 342 28.96 3.49 5.99
C VAL A 342 29.89 3.99 7.10
N LEU A 343 29.97 3.27 8.22
CA LEU A 343 30.90 3.57 9.32
C LEU A 343 32.36 3.43 8.88
N MET A 344 32.69 2.42 8.06
CA MET A 344 34.01 2.28 7.46
C MET A 344 34.34 3.47 6.55
N ILE A 345 33.41 3.90 5.70
CA ILE A 345 33.60 5.06 4.81
C ILE A 345 33.87 6.32 5.63
N LEU A 346 33.01 6.64 6.61
CA LEU A 346 33.16 7.80 7.50
C LEU A 346 34.44 7.73 8.34
N GLY A 347 34.77 6.53 8.84
CA GLY A 347 35.98 6.26 9.60
C GLY A 347 37.25 6.43 8.77
N LYS A 348 37.26 5.94 7.52
CA LYS A 348 38.36 6.17 6.56
C LYS A 348 38.50 7.66 6.30
N THR A 349 37.40 8.40 6.08
CA THR A 349 37.45 9.86 5.85
C THR A 349 38.10 10.60 7.02
N ILE A 350 37.66 10.34 8.26
CA ILE A 350 38.18 10.99 9.46
C ILE A 350 39.66 10.64 9.70
N ARG A 351 40.06 9.36 9.53
CA ARG A 351 41.45 8.93 9.73
C ARG A 351 42.40 9.57 8.72
N THR A 352 42.00 9.68 7.46
CA THR A 352 42.76 10.38 6.43
C THR A 352 42.94 11.86 6.80
N ASP A 353 41.93 12.49 7.39
CA ASP A 353 42.01 13.90 7.80
C ASP A 353 42.90 14.10 9.06
N ILE A 354 42.89 13.18 10.03
CA ILE A 354 43.81 13.23 11.20
C ILE A 354 45.27 13.06 10.75
N LYS A 355 45.54 12.11 9.83
CA LYS A 355 46.90 11.92 9.27
C LYS A 355 47.37 13.17 8.54
N ALA A 356 46.50 13.84 7.78
CA ALA A 356 46.82 15.10 7.11
C ALA A 356 47.15 16.22 8.12
N TYR A 357 46.36 16.37 9.19
CA TYR A 357 46.62 17.35 10.25
C TYR A 357 47.97 17.11 10.95
N ASN A 358 48.30 15.87 11.27
CA ASN A 358 49.57 15.51 11.91
C ASN A 358 50.78 15.78 10.99
N LYS A 359 50.63 15.62 9.68
CA LYS A 359 51.67 15.92 8.68
C LYS A 359 51.94 17.43 8.58
N GLU A 360 50.89 18.24 8.70
CA GLU A 360 50.97 19.70 8.67
C GLU A 360 51.57 20.27 9.96
N SER A 361 51.25 19.69 11.12
CA SER A 361 51.90 20.06 12.39
C SER A 361 53.39 19.67 12.44
N SER A 362 53.76 18.50 11.91
CA SER A 362 55.15 18.06 11.82
C SER A 362 55.98 18.89 10.84
N SER A 363 55.37 19.40 9.77
CA SER A 363 56.07 20.25 8.77
C SER A 363 56.23 21.70 9.22
N GLY A 364 55.49 22.13 10.25
CA GLY A 364 55.55 23.48 10.83
C GLY A 364 56.81 23.76 11.66
N GLU A 365 57.45 22.73 12.21
CA GLU A 365 58.72 22.88 12.96
C GLU A 365 59.95 22.90 12.02
N ASP A 366 59.91 22.20 10.89
CA ASP A 366 61.03 22.13 9.93
C ASP A 366 61.05 23.25 8.87
N GLY A 367 59.95 24.01 8.75
CA GLY A 367 59.78 25.08 7.76
C GLY A 367 60.71 26.29 7.95
N LYS A 368 61.23 26.52 9.17
CA LYS A 368 62.18 27.62 9.45
C LYS A 368 63.62 27.30 9.01
N ALA A 369 64.01 26.04 8.88
CA ALA A 369 65.37 25.67 8.49
C ALA A 369 65.59 25.72 6.96
N ARG A 370 64.60 25.36 6.15
CA ARG A 370 64.75 25.21 4.68
C ARG A 370 64.64 26.50 3.86
N LEU A 371 64.08 27.58 4.41
CA LEU A 371 64.02 28.90 3.73
C LEU A 371 65.37 29.63 3.71
N SER A 372 66.32 29.24 4.56
CA SER A 372 67.69 29.80 4.57
C SER A 372 68.61 29.20 3.49
N LEU A 373 68.37 27.94 3.08
CA LEU A 373 69.22 27.21 2.14
C LEU A 373 68.86 27.46 0.67
N ARG A 374 67.63 27.88 0.36
CA ARG A 374 67.15 28.04 -1.02
C ARG A 374 67.51 29.39 -1.66
N ARG A 375 68.14 30.31 -0.91
CA ARG A 375 68.62 31.61 -1.43
C ARG A 375 70.01 31.55 -2.08
N LYS A 376 70.70 30.41 -2.04
CA LYS A 376 72.10 30.27 -2.52
C LYS A 376 72.31 29.43 -3.79
N ALA A 377 71.25 28.93 -4.43
CA ALA A 377 71.36 28.05 -5.60
C ALA A 377 70.49 28.53 -6.78
N LYS A 378 70.83 29.70 -7.35
CA LYS A 378 70.31 30.11 -8.67
C LYS A 378 71.40 30.85 -9.45
N SER A 379 72.26 30.08 -10.12
CA SER A 379 73.19 30.53 -11.17
C SER A 379 73.45 29.33 -12.11
N GLY A 380 73.33 29.55 -13.42
CA GLY A 380 73.54 28.56 -14.51
C GLY A 380 72.22 27.91 -15.00
N SER A 381 71.54 28.39 -16.06
CA SER A 381 71.85 28.34 -17.51
C SER A 381 71.78 26.94 -18.12
N GLY A 382 70.94 26.74 -19.15
CA GLY A 382 71.03 25.60 -20.08
C GLY A 382 69.73 25.11 -20.70
N SER A 383 69.43 25.56 -21.92
CA SER A 383 68.31 25.15 -22.81
C SER A 383 68.37 23.67 -23.25
N ARG A 384 67.23 23.01 -23.57
CA ARG A 384 66.80 22.60 -24.94
C ARG A 384 65.52 21.71 -24.96
N THR A 385 64.92 21.68 -26.14
CA THR A 385 63.56 21.30 -26.61
C THR A 385 63.31 19.80 -26.89
N PRO A 386 62.06 19.37 -27.24
CA PRO A 386 61.51 18.02 -26.99
C PRO A 386 61.32 17.15 -28.24
N ARG A 387 61.04 15.84 -28.08
CA ARG A 387 60.42 15.03 -29.16
C ARG A 387 59.63 13.79 -28.70
N GLU A 388 58.63 13.49 -29.53
CA GLU A 388 57.46 12.60 -29.55
C GLU A 388 57.57 11.09 -29.28
N LYS A 389 56.45 10.57 -28.73
CA LYS A 389 55.63 9.36 -29.06
C LYS A 389 56.18 8.31 -30.05
N SER A 390 56.00 7.03 -29.68
CA SER A 390 55.06 6.08 -30.35
C SER A 390 55.04 4.68 -29.70
N THR A 391 53.83 4.09 -29.58
CA THR A 391 53.41 2.67 -29.81
C THR A 391 54.20 1.51 -29.19
N ALA A 392 53.68 0.31 -28.89
CA ALA A 392 52.38 -0.32 -28.68
C ALA A 392 52.70 -1.83 -28.46
N ALA A 393 52.04 -2.48 -27.49
CA ALA A 393 51.62 -3.90 -27.43
C ALA A 393 52.61 -5.09 -27.60
N GLY A 394 52.41 -6.12 -26.74
CA GLY A 394 52.82 -7.54 -26.92
C GLY A 394 53.57 -8.10 -25.69
N LEU A 395 52.97 -8.82 -24.73
CA LEU A 395 52.45 -10.21 -24.70
C LEU A 395 53.54 -11.28 -24.39
N LEU A 396 53.47 -11.81 -23.14
CA LEU A 396 53.83 -13.14 -22.59
C LEU A 396 55.18 -13.82 -22.91
N ASP A 397 56.04 -13.91 -21.88
CA ASP A 397 56.79 -15.11 -21.41
C ASP A 397 57.41 -14.70 -20.04
N GLN A 398 57.73 -15.51 -19.02
CA GLN A 398 57.90 -16.93 -18.83
C GLN A 398 57.96 -17.16 -17.30
N ALA A 399 57.48 -18.32 -16.81
CA ALA A 399 57.55 -18.70 -15.40
C ALA A 399 58.89 -19.37 -15.04
N GLY A 400 59.38 -19.13 -13.81
CA GLY A 400 60.22 -20.08 -13.06
C GLY A 400 61.47 -19.48 -12.39
N GLY A 401 61.44 -19.41 -11.04
CA GLY A 401 62.63 -19.15 -10.23
C GLY A 401 62.29 -18.77 -8.79
N PHE A 402 62.33 -19.74 -7.88
CA PHE A 402 62.27 -19.54 -6.42
C PHE A 402 63.71 -19.49 -5.88
N GLU A 403 64.09 -18.41 -5.18
CA GLU A 403 64.87 -18.48 -3.93
C GLU A 403 64.95 -17.10 -3.25
N THR A 404 64.97 -17.17 -1.92
CA THR A 404 64.83 -16.18 -0.85
C THR A 404 65.94 -15.13 -0.72
N ALA A 405 65.56 -13.89 -0.35
CA ALA A 405 66.26 -13.09 0.67
C ALA A 405 65.37 -11.92 1.15
N ALA A 406 65.24 -11.78 2.46
CA ALA A 406 64.59 -10.66 3.12
C ALA A 406 65.45 -9.41 2.99
N ASP A 407 64.82 -8.26 2.73
CA ASP A 407 65.12 -6.99 3.38
C ASP A 407 63.94 -6.03 3.17
N GLY A 408 63.45 -5.49 4.29
CA GLY A 408 62.35 -4.55 4.32
C GLY A 408 62.80 -3.15 3.91
N ASP A 409 62.11 -2.60 2.94
CA ASP A 409 61.64 -1.20 2.89
C ASP A 409 61.09 -0.93 1.48
N SER A 410 59.77 -0.81 1.36
CA SER A 410 59.08 0.00 0.33
C SER A 410 57.55 -0.18 0.37
N SER A 411 56.95 -0.30 1.56
CA SER A 411 55.52 -0.04 1.73
C SER A 411 55.18 1.46 1.67
N SER A 412 56.15 2.32 1.34
CA SER A 412 56.00 3.78 1.40
C SER A 412 55.30 4.40 0.20
N ASP A 413 55.28 3.71 -0.96
CA ASP A 413 54.92 4.35 -2.23
C ASP A 413 53.54 3.91 -2.78
N ASP A 414 52.99 2.78 -2.34
CA ASP A 414 51.57 2.43 -2.53
C ASP A 414 50.64 3.20 -1.57
N GLU A 415 51.14 3.58 -0.38
CA GLU A 415 50.43 4.39 0.63
C GLU A 415 50.40 5.90 0.29
N ALA A 416 51.23 6.35 -0.66
CA ALA A 416 51.33 7.75 -1.12
C ALA A 416 50.67 8.01 -2.48
N LEU A 417 50.04 7.03 -3.13
CA LEU A 417 49.34 7.18 -4.43
C LEU A 417 47.83 6.89 -4.37
N GLU A 418 47.28 6.52 -3.20
CA GLU A 418 45.88 6.86 -2.82
C GLU A 418 45.70 8.38 -2.53
N ASP A 419 46.75 9.18 -2.78
CA ASP A 419 46.85 10.61 -2.54
C ASP A 419 45.88 11.42 -3.40
N VAL A 420 44.97 12.09 -2.67
CA VAL A 420 43.79 12.83 -3.10
C VAL A 420 42.66 11.95 -3.66
N THR A 421 42.05 11.16 -2.77
CA THR A 421 40.72 10.53 -2.96
C THR A 421 39.85 11.39 -3.88
N GLY A 422 39.48 10.90 -5.08
CA GLY A 422 38.93 11.72 -6.18
C GLY A 422 37.77 12.66 -5.81
N TRP A 423 37.03 12.33 -4.75
CA TRP A 423 36.01 13.22 -4.19
C TRP A 423 36.58 14.54 -3.61
N LYS A 424 37.78 14.55 -3.01
CA LYS A 424 38.45 15.77 -2.50
C LYS A 424 38.76 16.77 -3.63
N LEU A 425 39.06 16.28 -4.83
CA LEU A 425 39.29 17.13 -6.01
C LEU A 425 38.03 17.90 -6.45
N LEU A 426 36.84 17.41 -6.09
CA LEU A 426 35.57 17.99 -6.49
C LEU A 426 35.08 19.11 -5.54
N HIS A 427 35.83 19.49 -4.52
CA HIS A 427 35.40 20.48 -3.52
C HIS A 427 34.89 21.80 -4.14
N ALA A 428 35.42 22.20 -5.30
CA ALA A 428 35.03 23.40 -6.04
C ALA A 428 33.82 23.21 -6.98
N ASP A 429 33.35 21.99 -7.25
CA ASP A 429 32.27 21.73 -8.22
C ASP A 429 31.05 20.99 -7.64
N VAL A 430 31.17 20.39 -6.45
CA VAL A 430 30.12 19.56 -5.83
C VAL A 430 28.79 20.28 -5.58
N PHE A 431 28.82 21.56 -5.21
CA PHE A 431 27.61 22.33 -4.88
C PHE A 431 27.07 23.17 -6.04
N ARG A 432 27.46 22.83 -7.28
CA ARG A 432 26.90 23.46 -8.46
C ARG A 432 25.39 23.20 -8.55
N THR A 433 24.65 24.18 -9.05
CA THR A 433 23.21 24.08 -9.26
C THR A 433 22.88 22.90 -10.19
N PRO A 434 21.92 22.03 -9.84
CA PRO A 434 21.55 20.91 -10.68
C PRO A 434 20.87 21.36 -11.98
N GLU A 435 21.08 20.60 -13.05
CA GLU A 435 20.28 20.71 -14.27
C GLU A 435 18.79 20.58 -13.90
N HIS A 436 17.90 21.40 -14.45
CA HIS A 436 16.47 21.38 -14.11
C HIS A 436 16.12 21.44 -12.60
N GLY A 437 16.91 22.15 -11.78
CA GLY A 437 16.68 22.28 -10.33
C GLY A 437 15.29 22.82 -9.92
N HIS A 438 14.59 23.50 -10.83
CA HIS A 438 13.21 23.97 -10.63
C HIS A 438 12.16 22.84 -10.58
N LEU A 439 12.48 21.63 -11.04
CA LEU A 439 11.62 20.44 -10.90
C LEU A 439 12.01 19.59 -9.69
N LEU A 440 13.31 19.48 -9.41
CA LEU A 440 13.83 18.70 -8.29
C LEU A 440 13.30 19.23 -6.94
N ALA A 441 13.28 20.54 -6.75
CA ALA A 441 12.79 21.15 -5.50
C ALA A 441 11.30 20.83 -5.21
N PRO A 442 10.35 21.00 -6.17
CA PRO A 442 8.98 20.54 -6.02
C PRO A 442 8.81 19.03 -5.77
N LEU A 443 9.62 18.18 -6.41
CA LEU A 443 9.58 16.72 -6.22
C LEU A 443 10.02 16.34 -4.80
N VAL A 444 11.09 16.95 -4.28
CA VAL A 444 11.57 16.76 -2.90
C VAL A 444 10.54 17.28 -1.88
N GLY A 445 9.90 18.43 -2.17
CA GLY A 445 8.80 18.92 -1.33
C GLY A 445 7.62 17.95 -1.28
N SER A 446 7.18 17.46 -2.45
CA SER A 446 6.09 16.50 -2.56
C SER A 446 6.41 15.17 -1.88
N GLY A 447 7.65 14.67 -1.99
CA GLY A 447 8.05 13.47 -1.26
C GLY A 447 8.14 13.69 0.25
N MET A 448 8.48 14.90 0.72
CA MET A 448 8.41 15.23 2.16
C MET A 448 6.97 15.26 2.67
N GLN A 449 6.03 15.75 1.85
CA GLN A 449 4.60 15.66 2.16
C GLN A 449 4.17 14.21 2.39
N LEU A 450 4.58 13.32 1.49
CA LEU A 450 4.28 11.89 1.58
C LEU A 450 4.97 11.22 2.77
N LEU A 451 6.21 11.61 3.10
CA LEU A 451 6.93 11.12 4.28
C LEU A 451 6.20 11.48 5.59
N PHE A 452 5.77 12.74 5.75
CA PHE A 452 5.03 13.14 6.95
C PHE A 452 3.67 12.44 7.06
N MET A 453 2.97 12.27 5.93
CA MET A 453 1.70 11.55 5.90
C MET A 453 1.90 10.07 6.24
N ALA A 454 2.88 9.39 5.63
CA ALA A 454 3.16 7.99 5.88
C ALA A 454 3.64 7.75 7.32
N ALA A 455 4.57 8.56 7.83
CA ALA A 455 5.05 8.46 9.20
C ALA A 455 3.94 8.73 10.22
N GLY A 456 3.08 9.73 9.96
CA GLY A 456 1.91 10.02 10.78
C GLY A 456 0.91 8.86 10.81
N LEU A 457 0.59 8.28 9.66
CA LEU A 457 -0.31 7.12 9.56
C LEU A 457 0.25 5.90 10.30
N VAL A 458 1.53 5.59 10.09
CA VAL A 458 2.20 4.47 10.75
C VAL A 458 2.24 4.69 12.27
N LEU A 459 2.52 5.90 12.73
CA LEU A 459 2.51 6.24 14.15
C LEU A 459 1.12 6.12 14.77
N LEU A 460 0.08 6.68 14.14
CA LEU A 460 -1.31 6.57 14.62
C LEU A 460 -1.80 5.12 14.60
N SER A 461 -1.36 4.32 13.63
CA SER A 461 -1.68 2.89 13.56
C SER A 461 -0.96 2.11 14.68
N ALA A 462 0.32 2.40 14.94
CA ALA A 462 1.10 1.76 15.99
C ALA A 462 0.59 2.12 17.40
N LEU A 463 0.05 3.34 17.59
CA LEU A 463 -0.62 3.76 18.83
C LEU A 463 -2.01 3.13 19.01
N GLY A 464 -2.54 2.39 18.01
CA GLY A 464 -3.85 1.75 18.07
C GLY A 464 -5.04 2.68 17.80
N VAL A 465 -4.80 3.94 17.42
CA VAL A 465 -5.86 4.91 17.08
C VAL A 465 -6.62 4.47 15.82
N LEU A 466 -5.90 3.91 14.84
CA LEU A 466 -6.45 3.39 13.59
C LEU A 466 -6.80 1.90 13.69
N ASN A 467 -7.61 1.54 14.69
CA ASN A 467 -8.12 0.17 14.83
C ASN A 467 -9.02 -0.19 13.64
N PRO A 468 -8.93 -1.41 13.06
CA PRO A 468 -9.83 -1.88 11.99
C PRO A 468 -11.33 -1.76 12.30
N SER A 469 -11.71 -1.67 13.58
CA SER A 469 -13.07 -1.35 13.99
C SER A 469 -13.59 -0.01 13.44
N PHE A 470 -12.70 0.96 13.17
CA PHE A 470 -13.06 2.24 12.55
C PHE A 470 -12.93 2.14 11.03
N ARG A 471 -14.03 1.75 10.39
CA ARG A 471 -14.11 1.53 8.95
C ARG A 471 -13.82 2.81 8.17
N GLY A 472 -13.01 2.69 7.12
CA GLY A 472 -12.56 3.86 6.34
C GLY A 472 -11.63 4.82 7.09
N GLY A 473 -11.27 4.53 8.34
CA GLY A 473 -10.45 5.41 9.17
C GLY A 473 -9.06 5.65 8.60
N PHE A 474 -8.38 4.59 8.21
CA PHE A 474 -7.02 4.67 7.64
C PHE A 474 -6.96 5.63 6.44
N ILE A 475 -7.92 5.53 5.51
CA ILE A 475 -8.00 6.39 4.32
C ILE A 475 -8.38 7.83 4.72
N SER A 476 -9.38 7.99 5.60
CA SER A 476 -9.84 9.32 6.04
C SER A 476 -8.72 10.12 6.75
N PHE A 477 -8.05 9.51 7.72
CA PHE A 477 -6.91 10.11 8.41
C PHE A 477 -5.73 10.32 7.46
N GLY A 478 -5.53 9.43 6.49
CA GLY A 478 -4.50 9.58 5.45
C GLY A 478 -4.69 10.82 4.59
N VAL A 479 -5.92 11.06 4.11
CA VAL A 479 -6.27 12.28 3.36
C VAL A 479 -6.10 13.52 4.23
N GLY A 480 -6.58 13.48 5.48
CA GLY A 480 -6.42 14.60 6.43
C GLY A 480 -4.95 14.96 6.71
N LEU A 481 -4.12 13.95 6.99
CA LEU A 481 -2.67 14.13 7.19
C LEU A 481 -1.98 14.60 5.92
N PHE A 482 -2.39 14.13 4.75
CA PHE A 482 -1.85 14.58 3.47
C PHE A 482 -2.08 16.07 3.25
N VAL A 483 -3.28 16.59 3.55
CA VAL A 483 -3.60 18.01 3.44
C VAL A 483 -2.74 18.85 4.38
N PHE A 484 -2.66 18.45 5.65
CA PHE A 484 -1.84 19.15 6.64
C PHE A 484 -0.35 19.12 6.28
N ALA A 485 0.13 17.99 5.76
CA ALA A 485 1.52 17.84 5.31
C ALA A 485 1.88 18.76 4.13
N GLY A 486 0.89 19.38 3.47
CA GLY A 486 1.11 20.42 2.47
C GLY A 486 1.95 21.60 2.97
N LEU A 487 1.86 21.93 4.28
CA LEU A 487 2.70 22.95 4.90
C LEU A 487 4.19 22.59 4.80
N PHE A 488 4.54 21.34 5.14
CA PHE A 488 5.91 20.86 5.07
C PHE A 488 6.40 20.74 3.62
N SER A 489 5.51 20.34 2.72
CA SER A 489 5.77 20.30 1.26
C SER A 489 6.29 21.64 0.74
N GLY A 490 5.53 22.71 1.01
CA GLY A 490 5.88 24.06 0.60
C GLY A 490 7.17 24.57 1.24
N TYR A 491 7.37 24.26 2.52
CA TYR A 491 8.57 24.67 3.27
C TYR A 491 9.85 24.04 2.72
N PHE A 492 9.89 22.72 2.55
CA PHE A 492 11.08 22.04 2.04
C PHE A 492 11.34 22.37 0.57
N SER A 493 10.30 22.42 -0.27
CA SER A 493 10.44 22.80 -1.69
C SER A 493 11.03 24.21 -1.84
N ALA A 494 10.46 25.21 -1.18
CA ALA A 494 10.92 26.59 -1.30
C ALA A 494 12.34 26.79 -0.75
N ARG A 495 12.68 26.08 0.33
CA ARG A 495 14.02 26.14 0.91
C ARG A 495 15.07 25.53 -0.02
N VAL A 496 14.82 24.34 -0.58
CA VAL A 496 15.70 23.70 -1.57
C VAL A 496 15.82 24.57 -2.82
N TYR A 497 14.71 25.12 -3.32
CA TYR A 497 14.72 26.02 -4.47
C TYR A 497 15.59 27.28 -4.24
N LYS A 498 15.52 27.86 -3.04
CA LYS A 498 16.39 28.97 -2.64
C LYS A 498 17.86 28.56 -2.60
N THR A 499 18.17 27.32 -2.19
CA THR A 499 19.57 26.82 -2.20
C THR A 499 20.13 26.68 -3.61
N PHE A 500 19.28 26.44 -4.61
CA PHE A 500 19.68 26.41 -6.00
C PHE A 500 19.80 27.81 -6.64
N GLY A 501 19.61 28.89 -5.88
CA GLY A 501 19.69 30.26 -6.39
C GLY A 501 18.41 30.74 -7.10
N GLY A 502 17.29 30.03 -6.95
CA GLY A 502 16.01 30.41 -7.54
C GLY A 502 15.41 31.67 -6.90
N GLN A 503 14.92 32.61 -7.74
CA GLN A 503 14.32 33.87 -7.30
C GLN A 503 12.78 33.81 -7.24
N ASP A 504 12.16 33.08 -8.18
CA ASP A 504 10.70 33.05 -8.38
C ASP A 504 9.99 32.02 -7.48
N TRP A 505 9.93 32.30 -6.19
CA TRP A 505 9.30 31.39 -5.21
C TRP A 505 7.82 31.13 -5.47
N ARG A 506 7.08 32.08 -6.08
CA ARG A 506 5.65 31.93 -6.40
C ARG A 506 5.43 30.86 -7.48
N ARG A 507 6.28 30.83 -8.50
CA ARG A 507 6.21 29.81 -9.57
C ARG A 507 6.58 28.44 -9.02
N ASN A 508 7.61 28.36 -8.18
CA ASN A 508 8.00 27.11 -7.51
C ASN A 508 6.88 26.57 -6.61
N MET A 509 6.22 27.45 -5.85
CA MET A 509 5.05 27.10 -5.02
C MET A 509 3.91 26.51 -5.88
N ALA A 510 3.57 27.16 -7.01
CA ALA A 510 2.51 26.69 -7.88
C ALA A 510 2.81 25.30 -8.47
N VAL A 511 4.05 25.07 -8.93
CA VAL A 511 4.48 23.75 -9.41
C VAL A 511 4.42 22.71 -8.29
N THR A 512 4.85 23.05 -7.07
CA THR A 512 4.81 22.13 -5.91
C THR A 512 3.38 21.74 -5.54
N ALA A 513 2.46 22.69 -5.56
CA ALA A 513 1.06 22.45 -5.18
C ALA A 513 0.27 21.66 -6.24
N VAL A 514 0.65 21.79 -7.52
CA VAL A 514 -0.12 21.23 -8.64
C VAL A 514 0.47 19.96 -9.25
N LEU A 515 1.79 19.84 -9.34
CA LEU A 515 2.43 18.78 -10.14
C LEU A 515 2.05 17.37 -9.66
N VAL A 516 2.40 17.00 -8.43
CA VAL A 516 2.17 15.63 -7.94
C VAL A 516 0.69 15.39 -7.61
N PRO A 517 0.00 16.25 -6.82
CA PRO A 517 -1.42 16.04 -6.53
C PRO A 517 -2.31 16.08 -7.78
N GLY A 518 -2.00 16.96 -8.73
CA GLY A 518 -2.76 17.09 -9.98
C GLY A 518 -2.57 15.91 -10.92
N LEU A 519 -1.35 15.36 -11.03
CA LEU A 519 -1.11 14.14 -11.80
C LEU A 519 -1.83 12.93 -11.19
N LEU A 520 -1.80 12.78 -9.85
CA LEU A 520 -2.52 11.70 -9.17
C LEU A 520 -4.04 11.85 -9.33
N PHE A 521 -4.57 13.04 -9.13
CA PHE A 521 -6.00 13.30 -9.34
C PHE A 521 -6.41 13.06 -10.79
N GLY A 522 -5.63 13.51 -11.77
CA GLY A 522 -5.90 13.29 -13.19
C GLY A 522 -5.92 11.79 -13.55
N ALA A 523 -4.96 11.02 -13.05
CA ALA A 523 -4.93 9.57 -13.26
C ALA A 523 -6.14 8.88 -12.62
N VAL A 524 -6.47 9.19 -11.37
CA VAL A 524 -7.66 8.65 -10.68
C VAL A 524 -8.95 9.05 -11.39
N PHE A 525 -9.06 10.29 -11.89
CA PHE A 525 -10.22 10.77 -12.63
C PHE A 525 -10.43 9.96 -13.92
N VAL A 526 -9.37 9.74 -14.71
CA VAL A 526 -9.44 8.91 -15.93
C VAL A 526 -9.85 7.49 -15.61
N LEU A 527 -9.27 6.86 -14.57
CA LEU A 527 -9.68 5.53 -14.14
C LEU A 527 -11.15 5.51 -13.70
N ASN A 528 -11.60 6.55 -12.99
CA ASN A 528 -12.99 6.66 -12.54
C ASN A 528 -13.99 6.73 -13.71
N LEU A 529 -13.63 7.30 -14.86
CA LEU A 529 -14.47 7.30 -16.06
C LEU A 529 -14.72 5.87 -16.58
N PHE A 530 -13.68 5.02 -16.60
CA PHE A 530 -13.82 3.61 -16.99
C PHE A 530 -14.67 2.82 -16.01
N VAL A 531 -14.54 3.10 -14.71
CA VAL A 531 -15.33 2.43 -13.66
C VAL A 531 -16.80 2.87 -13.72
N TRP A 532 -17.09 4.16 -14.00
CA TRP A 532 -18.45 4.63 -14.24
C TRP A 532 -19.10 3.97 -15.44
N ALA A 533 -18.36 3.76 -16.52
CA ALA A 533 -18.90 3.08 -17.71
C ALA A 533 -19.41 1.66 -17.40
N GLN A 534 -18.89 0.99 -16.37
CA GLN A 534 -19.31 -0.34 -15.93
C GLN A 534 -20.31 -0.34 -14.77
N ALA A 535 -20.80 0.83 -14.33
CA ALA A 535 -21.72 0.98 -13.19
C ALA A 535 -21.24 0.23 -11.91
N SER A 536 -19.94 0.25 -11.65
CA SER A 536 -19.35 -0.42 -10.48
C SER A 536 -19.43 0.46 -9.22
N SER A 537 -19.59 -0.15 -8.04
CA SER A 537 -19.67 0.55 -6.76
C SER A 537 -18.33 1.15 -6.30
N THR A 538 -17.21 0.73 -6.90
CA THR A 538 -15.90 1.35 -6.68
C THR A 538 -15.80 2.73 -7.31
N ALA A 539 -16.76 3.12 -8.16
CA ALA A 539 -16.76 4.43 -8.76
C ALA A 539 -17.07 5.52 -7.73
N LEU A 540 -16.22 6.54 -7.71
CA LEU A 540 -16.42 7.71 -6.86
C LEU A 540 -17.58 8.53 -7.40
N PRO A 541 -18.56 8.90 -6.55
CA PRO A 541 -19.66 9.74 -6.99
C PRO A 541 -19.13 11.15 -7.30
N PHE A 542 -19.80 11.84 -8.24
CA PHE A 542 -19.36 13.16 -8.71
C PHE A 542 -19.16 14.17 -7.57
N GLY A 543 -20.06 14.16 -6.57
CA GLY A 543 -19.95 15.04 -5.40
C GLY A 543 -18.67 14.83 -4.60
N THR A 544 -18.17 13.59 -4.47
CA THR A 544 -16.92 13.30 -3.77
C THR A 544 -15.71 13.78 -4.56
N LEU A 545 -15.73 13.67 -5.90
CA LEU A 545 -14.67 14.24 -6.75
C LEU A 545 -14.57 15.75 -6.58
N VAL A 546 -15.72 16.45 -6.60
CA VAL A 546 -15.76 17.90 -6.37
C VAL A 546 -15.27 18.25 -4.95
N ALA A 547 -15.66 17.47 -3.94
CA ALA A 547 -15.19 17.68 -2.56
C ALA A 547 -13.67 17.50 -2.41
N ILE A 548 -13.07 16.51 -3.07
CA ILE A 548 -11.61 16.29 -3.07
C ILE A 548 -10.90 17.46 -3.75
N VAL A 549 -11.41 17.94 -4.89
CA VAL A 549 -10.85 19.11 -5.59
C VAL A 549 -10.98 20.37 -4.73
N ALA A 550 -12.13 20.58 -4.07
CA ALA A 550 -12.33 21.70 -3.18
C ALA A 550 -11.36 21.66 -1.99
N LEU A 551 -11.17 20.48 -1.38
CA LEU A 551 -10.20 20.29 -0.29
C LEU A 551 -8.75 20.52 -0.76
N TRP A 552 -8.40 20.11 -1.98
CA TRP A 552 -7.10 20.39 -2.59
C TRP A 552 -6.88 21.89 -2.84
N LEU A 553 -7.81 22.57 -3.52
CA LEU A 553 -7.65 23.97 -3.93
C LEU A 553 -7.87 24.96 -2.77
N CYS A 554 -8.85 24.73 -1.90
CA CYS A 554 -9.22 25.67 -0.84
C CYS A 554 -8.40 25.50 0.45
N ILE A 555 -7.86 24.31 0.71
CA ILE A 555 -7.12 24.03 1.95
C ILE A 555 -5.65 23.74 1.65
N GLN A 556 -5.36 22.74 0.83
CA GLN A 556 -3.97 22.31 0.61
C GLN A 556 -3.12 23.38 -0.10
N VAL A 557 -3.62 24.02 -1.17
CA VAL A 557 -2.87 25.05 -1.90
C VAL A 557 -2.48 26.25 -1.00
N PRO A 558 -3.39 26.84 -0.19
CA PRO A 558 -3.01 27.85 0.80
C PRO A 558 -2.02 27.36 1.86
N LEU A 559 -2.13 26.12 2.33
CA LEU A 559 -1.15 25.56 3.28
C LEU A 559 0.25 25.47 2.66
N VAL A 560 0.35 25.02 1.41
CA VAL A 560 1.61 24.99 0.65
C VAL A 560 2.15 26.41 0.47
N TYR A 561 1.29 27.41 0.21
CA TYR A 561 1.68 28.81 0.12
C TYR A 561 2.35 29.29 1.41
N VAL A 562 1.72 29.07 2.56
CA VAL A 562 2.25 29.46 3.87
C VAL A 562 3.59 28.77 4.12
N GLY A 563 3.68 27.48 3.82
CA GLY A 563 4.93 26.72 3.94
C GLY A 563 6.05 27.30 3.08
N SER A 564 5.76 27.58 1.81
CA SER A 564 6.72 28.17 0.87
C SER A 564 7.14 29.58 1.26
N TRP A 565 6.21 30.40 1.74
CA TRP A 565 6.51 31.75 2.22
C TRP A 565 7.46 31.72 3.43
N VAL A 566 7.21 30.85 4.40
CA VAL A 566 8.12 30.65 5.55
C VAL A 566 9.48 30.14 5.08
N GLY A 567 9.51 29.12 4.21
CA GLY A 567 10.74 28.52 3.71
C GLY A 567 11.62 29.48 2.91
N PHE A 568 11.01 30.39 2.13
CA PHE A 568 11.75 31.33 1.28
C PHE A 568 12.09 32.65 1.99
N THR A 569 11.15 33.25 2.71
CA THR A 569 11.30 34.61 3.26
C THR A 569 11.90 34.62 4.66
N ARG A 570 11.56 33.65 5.51
CA ARG A 570 11.96 33.67 6.94
C ARG A 570 13.27 32.94 7.22
N LEU A 571 13.66 31.95 6.40
CA LEU A 571 14.88 31.17 6.62
C LEU A 571 15.97 31.45 5.58
N PRO A 572 17.25 31.37 5.99
CA PRO A 572 18.36 31.38 5.05
C PRO A 572 18.39 30.09 4.22
N ALA A 573 18.98 30.20 3.02
CA ALA A 573 19.36 29.04 2.23
C ALA A 573 20.32 28.15 3.04
N TRP A 574 20.41 26.87 2.69
CA TRP A 574 21.46 26.05 3.27
C TRP A 574 22.82 26.55 2.79
N GLU A 575 23.66 26.97 3.74
CA GLU A 575 25.02 27.40 3.46
C GLU A 575 25.87 26.21 2.99
N HIS A 576 26.43 26.36 1.79
CA HIS A 576 27.37 25.40 1.23
C HIS A 576 28.77 25.67 1.81
N PRO A 577 29.50 24.63 2.26
CA PRO A 577 30.80 24.79 2.90
C PRO A 577 31.90 25.28 1.94
N THR A 578 31.76 25.03 0.64
CA THR A 578 32.76 25.40 -0.37
C THR A 578 32.13 26.28 -1.46
N LYS A 579 32.92 27.24 -1.97
CA LYS A 579 32.52 28.10 -3.09
C LYS A 579 32.74 27.35 -4.42
N THR A 580 31.84 27.57 -5.37
CA THR A 580 31.90 26.92 -6.68
C THR A 580 32.86 27.63 -7.63
N SER A 581 33.68 26.87 -8.39
CA SER A 581 34.46 27.41 -9.50
C SER A 581 33.58 27.84 -10.67
N LEU A 582 34.05 28.85 -11.42
CA LEU A 582 33.31 29.40 -12.58
C LEU A 582 33.22 28.40 -13.76
N ALA A 583 34.26 27.59 -13.98
CA ALA A 583 34.31 26.61 -15.06
C ALA A 583 34.03 25.19 -14.54
N PRO A 584 33.20 24.37 -15.22
CA PRO A 584 33.02 22.95 -14.88
C PRO A 584 34.27 22.13 -15.20
N ARG A 585 34.70 21.26 -14.29
CA ARG A 585 35.66 20.21 -14.59
C ARG A 585 35.02 19.15 -15.52
N PRO A 586 35.72 18.66 -16.56
CA PRO A 586 35.23 17.55 -17.37
C PRO A 586 35.17 16.25 -16.54
N VAL A 587 34.03 15.56 -16.58
CA VAL A 587 33.85 14.27 -15.88
C VAL A 587 34.58 13.15 -16.65
N PRO A 588 35.43 12.34 -16.01
CA PRO A 588 36.14 11.26 -16.68
C PRO A 588 35.20 10.13 -17.13
N ARG A 589 35.65 9.32 -18.09
CA ARG A 589 34.87 8.17 -18.58
C ARG A 589 34.76 7.11 -17.49
N GLN A 590 33.52 6.87 -17.01
CA GLN A 590 33.23 5.88 -15.98
C GLN A 590 33.08 4.47 -16.53
N ALA A 591 33.34 3.49 -15.66
CA ALA A 591 33.07 2.09 -15.92
C ALA A 591 31.57 1.84 -16.18
N TRP A 592 31.26 0.75 -16.89
CA TRP A 592 29.92 0.49 -17.41
C TRP A 592 28.84 0.33 -16.32
N TYR A 593 29.21 -0.09 -15.11
CA TYR A 593 28.33 -0.33 -13.97
C TYR A 593 28.09 0.93 -13.09
N ILE A 594 28.94 1.97 -13.23
CA ILE A 594 28.82 3.27 -12.55
C ILE A 594 27.95 4.25 -13.37
N LYS A 595 27.57 3.86 -14.60
CA LYS A 595 26.66 4.67 -15.43
C LYS A 595 25.30 4.82 -14.75
N GLY A 596 24.83 6.06 -14.65
CA GLY A 596 23.69 6.50 -13.81
C GLY A 596 22.52 5.53 -13.73
N VAL A 597 21.92 5.14 -14.86
CA VAL A 597 20.72 4.26 -14.90
C VAL A 597 21.01 2.85 -14.37
N ARG A 598 22.17 2.28 -14.69
CA ARG A 598 22.53 0.92 -14.29
C ARG A 598 22.86 0.85 -12.81
N THR A 599 23.53 1.88 -12.30
CA THR A 599 23.80 2.04 -10.88
C THR A 599 22.50 2.18 -10.09
N VAL A 600 21.53 2.95 -10.58
CA VAL A 600 20.19 3.08 -9.96
C VAL A 600 19.49 1.71 -9.88
N ALA A 601 19.50 0.94 -10.97
CA ALA A 601 18.89 -0.39 -10.98
C ALA A 601 19.58 -1.35 -10.01
N LEU A 602 20.91 -1.40 -9.99
CA LEU A 602 21.66 -2.28 -9.08
C LEU A 602 21.50 -1.88 -7.61
N ALA A 603 21.61 -0.59 -7.30
CA ALA A 603 21.46 -0.08 -5.94
C ALA A 603 20.03 -0.29 -5.42
N GLY A 604 19.01 -0.16 -6.28
CA GLY A 604 17.61 -0.38 -5.93
C GLY A 604 17.25 -1.82 -5.55
N LEU A 605 18.08 -2.81 -5.92
CA LEU A 605 17.86 -4.21 -5.58
C LEU A 605 18.00 -4.46 -4.06
N ILE A 606 18.89 -3.71 -3.40
CA ILE A 606 19.17 -3.91 -1.96
C ILE A 606 17.96 -3.50 -1.11
N PRO A 607 17.39 -2.29 -1.22
CA PRO A 607 16.17 -1.95 -0.48
C PRO A 607 14.97 -2.83 -0.87
N PHE A 608 14.90 -3.30 -2.12
CA PHE A 608 13.87 -4.26 -2.54
C PHE A 608 13.99 -5.60 -1.78
N ALA A 609 15.20 -6.16 -1.66
CA ALA A 609 15.43 -7.39 -0.92
C ALA A 609 15.05 -7.26 0.57
N VAL A 610 15.28 -6.09 1.17
CA VAL A 610 14.93 -5.77 2.58
C VAL A 610 13.42 -5.79 2.81
N ILE A 611 12.61 -5.38 1.82
CA ILE A 611 11.15 -5.31 1.97
C ILE A 611 10.41 -6.51 1.38
N PHE A 612 11.09 -7.38 0.64
CA PHE A 612 10.47 -8.40 -0.21
C PHE A 612 9.46 -9.30 0.52
N ILE A 613 9.79 -9.77 1.72
CA ILE A 613 8.90 -10.66 2.49
C ILE A 613 7.65 -9.92 2.99
N GLU A 614 7.80 -8.69 3.46
CA GLU A 614 6.66 -7.88 3.91
C GLU A 614 5.80 -7.41 2.74
N LEU A 615 6.43 -7.17 1.59
CA LEU A 615 5.74 -6.90 0.34
C LEU A 615 4.84 -8.07 -0.06
N LEU A 616 5.29 -9.33 0.09
CA LEU A 616 4.45 -10.52 -0.17
C LEU A 616 3.15 -10.49 0.68
N PHE A 617 3.28 -10.24 1.98
CA PHE A 617 2.12 -10.18 2.88
C PHE A 617 1.20 -9.00 2.59
N LEU A 618 1.78 -7.84 2.25
CA LEU A 618 1.02 -6.66 1.85
C LEU A 618 0.23 -6.95 0.56
N PHE A 619 0.85 -7.60 -0.42
CA PHE A 619 0.19 -7.94 -1.69
C PHE A 619 -0.90 -9.00 -1.52
N GLN A 620 -0.68 -9.99 -0.67
CA GLN A 620 -1.72 -10.95 -0.31
C GLN A 620 -2.91 -10.25 0.35
N SER A 621 -2.65 -9.38 1.33
CA SER A 621 -3.72 -8.69 2.08
C SER A 621 -4.48 -7.65 1.24
N VAL A 622 -3.82 -6.96 0.32
CA VAL A 622 -4.46 -5.90 -0.49
C VAL A 622 -5.17 -6.48 -1.72
N TRP A 623 -4.59 -7.49 -2.38
CA TRP A 623 -5.09 -7.97 -3.67
C TRP A 623 -5.82 -9.31 -3.61
N GLN A 624 -5.40 -10.25 -2.77
CA GLN A 624 -6.04 -11.57 -2.65
C GLN A 624 -7.14 -11.56 -1.58
N ASP A 625 -6.83 -11.09 -0.38
CA ASP A 625 -7.79 -11.02 0.71
C ASP A 625 -8.48 -9.64 0.72
N LYS A 626 -9.31 -9.34 -0.29
CA LYS A 626 -10.01 -8.03 -0.41
C LYS A 626 -10.84 -7.65 0.82
N SER A 627 -11.19 -8.62 1.68
CA SER A 627 -11.86 -8.42 2.98
C SER A 627 -10.94 -8.58 4.20
N GLY A 628 -9.70 -9.01 4.03
CA GLY A 628 -8.72 -9.18 5.09
C GLY A 628 -8.22 -7.83 5.59
N TYR A 629 -8.58 -7.46 6.82
CA TYR A 629 -7.99 -6.30 7.47
C TYR A 629 -6.55 -6.67 7.87
N TYR A 630 -5.56 -6.00 7.29
CA TYR A 630 -4.17 -6.15 7.73
C TYR A 630 -4.05 -5.57 9.15
N TYR A 631 -3.91 -6.43 10.15
CA TYR A 631 -3.92 -6.05 11.57
C TYR A 631 -2.50 -5.79 12.12
N VAL A 632 -1.46 -6.11 11.34
CA VAL A 632 -0.07 -6.19 11.78
C VAL A 632 0.66 -4.83 11.65
N PHE A 633 0.00 -3.74 12.06
CA PHE A 633 0.53 -2.37 11.93
C PHE A 633 1.83 -2.12 12.70
N GLY A 634 2.04 -2.84 13.82
CA GLY A 634 3.28 -2.74 14.60
C GLY A 634 4.51 -3.23 13.83
N PHE A 635 4.39 -4.33 13.10
CA PHE A 635 5.50 -4.84 12.28
C PHE A 635 5.75 -3.93 11.08
N LEU A 636 4.69 -3.41 10.46
CA LEU A 636 4.79 -2.41 9.40
C LEU A 636 5.57 -1.17 9.84
N ALA A 637 5.41 -0.71 11.09
CA ALA A 637 6.16 0.42 11.63
C ALA A 637 7.67 0.14 11.75
N VAL A 638 8.03 -1.04 12.25
CA VAL A 638 9.43 -1.47 12.35
C VAL A 638 10.06 -1.59 10.96
N VAL A 639 9.37 -2.24 10.03
CA VAL A 639 9.82 -2.45 8.65
C VAL A 639 9.96 -1.12 7.91
N SER A 640 9.01 -0.20 8.08
CA SER A 640 9.10 1.15 7.51
C SER A 640 10.32 1.91 8.01
N THR A 641 10.67 1.77 9.29
CA THR A 641 11.86 2.39 9.87
C THR A 641 13.15 1.80 9.29
N ILE A 642 13.24 0.47 9.20
CA ILE A 642 14.38 -0.23 8.57
C ILE A 642 14.52 0.17 7.10
N LEU A 643 13.40 0.32 6.39
CA LEU A 643 13.41 0.76 5.00
C LEU A 643 14.00 2.18 4.83
N VAL A 644 13.61 3.14 5.67
CA VAL A 644 14.17 4.50 5.61
C VAL A 644 15.67 4.49 5.87
N LEU A 645 16.15 3.69 6.84
CA LEU A 645 17.57 3.55 7.15
C LEU A 645 18.35 2.92 5.98
N THR A 646 17.84 1.81 5.43
CA THR A 646 18.51 1.11 4.32
C THR A 646 18.57 1.97 3.06
N ILE A 647 17.54 2.73 2.73
CA ILE A 647 17.57 3.68 1.60
C ILE A 647 18.62 4.77 1.85
N ALA A 648 18.69 5.31 3.07
CA ALA A 648 19.67 6.34 3.41
C ALA A 648 21.11 5.80 3.26
N GLU A 649 21.39 4.61 3.77
CA GLU A 649 22.70 3.95 3.68
C GLU A 649 23.10 3.61 2.25
N VAL A 650 22.21 2.96 1.49
CA VAL A 650 22.46 2.60 0.08
C VAL A 650 22.74 3.85 -0.76
N THR A 651 21.98 4.92 -0.53
CA THR A 651 22.20 6.19 -1.24
C THR A 651 23.53 6.81 -0.87
N VAL A 652 23.90 6.85 0.42
CA VAL A 652 25.19 7.38 0.88
C VAL A 652 26.37 6.61 0.28
N VAL A 653 26.34 5.27 0.31
CA VAL A 653 27.39 4.43 -0.27
C VAL A 653 27.52 4.68 -1.78
N THR A 654 26.39 4.71 -2.48
CA THR A 654 26.39 4.90 -3.94
C THR A 654 26.91 6.28 -4.34
N ILE A 655 26.49 7.34 -3.65
CA ILE A 655 26.97 8.70 -3.90
C ILE A 655 28.45 8.84 -3.53
N TYR A 656 28.93 8.20 -2.46
CA TYR A 656 30.35 8.19 -2.15
C TYR A 656 31.18 7.56 -3.27
N ILE A 657 30.77 6.40 -3.79
CA ILE A 657 31.45 5.74 -4.92
C ILE A 657 31.40 6.64 -6.16
N GLN A 658 30.27 7.30 -6.43
CA GLN A 658 30.15 8.26 -7.53
C GLN A 658 31.12 9.44 -7.39
N LEU A 659 31.26 10.00 -6.19
CA LEU A 659 32.19 11.10 -5.92
C LEU A 659 33.66 10.65 -6.02
N CYS A 660 33.96 9.43 -5.58
CA CYS A 660 35.28 8.81 -5.78
C CYS A 660 35.63 8.65 -7.26
N SER A 661 34.63 8.48 -8.14
CA SER A 661 34.79 8.44 -9.60
C SER A 661 34.86 9.83 -10.27
N GLU A 662 35.10 10.89 -9.50
CA GLU A 662 35.19 12.29 -9.96
C GLU A 662 33.91 12.82 -10.64
N ASN A 663 32.75 12.29 -10.27
CA ASN A 663 31.47 12.74 -10.81
C ASN A 663 30.71 13.61 -9.81
N TYR A 664 30.61 14.90 -10.10
CA TYR A 664 29.91 15.87 -9.26
C TYR A 664 28.39 15.96 -9.52
N ASN A 665 27.84 15.24 -10.52
CA ASN A 665 26.40 15.25 -10.83
C ASN A 665 25.60 14.31 -9.92
N TRP A 666 25.65 14.55 -8.61
CA TRP A 666 25.04 13.67 -7.60
C TRP A 666 23.58 14.02 -7.26
N TRP A 667 23.10 15.23 -7.56
CA TRP A 667 21.76 15.71 -7.17
C TRP A 667 20.62 14.81 -7.66
N TRP A 668 20.45 14.66 -8.98
CA TRP A 668 19.42 13.79 -9.55
C TRP A 668 19.72 12.31 -9.32
N GLN A 669 21.00 11.94 -9.31
CA GLN A 669 21.41 10.57 -9.07
C GLN A 669 21.01 10.10 -7.66
N SER A 670 21.15 10.95 -6.64
CA SER A 670 20.75 10.61 -5.26
C SER A 670 19.25 10.38 -5.12
N PHE A 671 18.44 11.19 -5.81
CA PHE A 671 17.00 11.02 -5.87
C PHE A 671 16.62 9.74 -6.63
N ALA A 672 17.26 9.50 -7.79
CA ALA A 672 17.00 8.32 -8.61
C ALA A 672 17.42 7.01 -7.93
N VAL A 673 18.55 6.99 -7.22
CA VAL A 673 19.03 5.81 -6.47
C VAL A 673 18.04 5.47 -5.35
N GLY A 674 17.57 6.46 -4.58
CA GLY A 674 16.54 6.24 -3.57
C GLY A 674 15.24 5.68 -4.18
N ALA A 675 14.80 6.24 -5.31
CA ALA A 675 13.61 5.79 -6.03
C ALA A 675 13.79 4.44 -6.78
N GLY A 676 15.02 3.96 -6.96
CA GLY A 676 15.35 2.79 -7.79
C GLY A 676 14.66 1.51 -7.35
N SER A 677 14.37 1.37 -6.05
CA SER A 677 13.63 0.23 -5.51
C SER A 677 12.19 0.14 -6.04
N ALA A 678 11.57 1.25 -6.45
CA ALA A 678 10.22 1.28 -7.01
C ALA A 678 10.12 0.51 -8.34
N VAL A 679 11.20 0.49 -9.13
CA VAL A 679 11.24 -0.25 -10.40
C VAL A 679 11.18 -1.75 -10.15
N TRP A 680 11.88 -2.24 -9.12
CA TRP A 680 11.83 -3.64 -8.72
C TRP A 680 10.49 -4.04 -8.14
N VAL A 681 9.86 -3.17 -7.35
CA VAL A 681 8.49 -3.37 -6.86
C VAL A 681 7.52 -3.47 -8.03
N PHE A 682 7.62 -2.60 -9.05
CA PHE A 682 6.76 -2.68 -10.22
C PHE A 682 6.99 -3.96 -11.05
N ALA A 683 8.25 -4.38 -11.24
CA ALA A 683 8.57 -5.64 -11.90
C ALA A 683 7.98 -6.84 -11.15
N TYR A 684 8.00 -6.79 -9.81
CA TYR A 684 7.35 -7.77 -8.96
C TYR A 684 5.82 -7.74 -9.14
N CYS A 685 5.18 -6.57 -9.25
CA CYS A 685 3.73 -6.49 -9.56
C CYS A 685 3.37 -7.19 -10.86
N VAL A 686 4.19 -7.04 -11.90
CA VAL A 686 3.98 -7.72 -13.19
C VAL A 686 4.09 -9.23 -13.03
N TRP A 687 5.13 -9.72 -12.35
CA TRP A 687 5.26 -11.15 -12.07
C TRP A 687 4.09 -11.69 -11.23
N TYR A 688 3.70 -10.95 -10.19
CA TYR A 688 2.60 -11.32 -9.29
C TYR A 688 1.26 -11.41 -10.02
N TYR A 689 1.00 -10.51 -10.97
CA TYR A 689 -0.17 -10.55 -11.84
C TYR A 689 -0.26 -11.86 -12.62
N PHE A 690 0.81 -12.27 -13.30
CA PHE A 690 0.77 -13.45 -14.16
C PHE A 690 0.86 -14.79 -13.41
N VAL A 691 1.54 -14.83 -12.25
CA VAL A 691 1.83 -16.08 -11.54
C VAL A 691 0.87 -16.36 -10.39
N LYS A 692 0.35 -15.31 -9.71
CA LYS A 692 -0.46 -15.45 -8.50
C LYS A 692 -1.89 -14.99 -8.66
N LEU A 693 -2.17 -14.03 -9.53
CA LEU A 693 -3.51 -13.46 -9.71
C LEU A 693 -4.19 -14.07 -10.93
N HIS A 694 -5.25 -14.83 -10.69
CA HIS A 694 -6.15 -15.30 -11.74
C HIS A 694 -7.23 -14.25 -12.05
N ILE A 695 -6.82 -13.02 -12.36
CA ILE A 695 -7.77 -11.95 -12.70
C ILE A 695 -8.30 -12.14 -14.12
N THR A 696 -9.63 -12.11 -14.27
CA THR A 696 -10.29 -12.10 -15.58
C THR A 696 -10.77 -10.69 -15.95
N GLY A 697 -10.73 -10.38 -17.25
CA GLY A 697 -11.26 -9.14 -17.82
C GLY A 697 -10.24 -8.00 -17.99
N PHE A 698 -10.35 -7.29 -19.11
CA PHE A 698 -9.45 -6.19 -19.49
C PHE A 698 -9.47 -5.03 -18.48
N LEU A 699 -10.65 -4.62 -18.03
CA LEU A 699 -10.77 -3.50 -17.09
C LEU A 699 -10.13 -3.80 -15.73
N SER A 700 -10.32 -5.03 -15.22
CA SER A 700 -9.67 -5.47 -13.97
C SER A 700 -8.14 -5.44 -14.08
N ALA A 701 -7.60 -5.84 -15.23
CA ALA A 701 -6.16 -5.75 -15.51
C ALA A 701 -5.67 -4.30 -15.59
N LEU A 702 -6.41 -3.43 -16.29
CA LEU A 702 -6.09 -2.01 -16.41
C LEU A 702 -6.07 -1.32 -15.04
N LEU A 703 -7.06 -1.59 -14.19
CA LEU A 703 -7.13 -1.06 -12.82
C LEU A 703 -5.95 -1.57 -11.99
N PHE A 704 -5.61 -2.86 -12.06
CA PHE A 704 -4.46 -3.42 -11.34
C PHE A 704 -3.15 -2.73 -11.70
N PHE A 705 -2.82 -2.65 -13.00
CA PHE A 705 -1.56 -2.06 -13.45
C PHE A 705 -1.50 -0.56 -13.17
N SER A 706 -2.62 0.16 -13.34
CA SER A 706 -2.67 1.61 -13.10
C SER A 706 -2.54 1.95 -11.61
N TYR A 707 -3.26 1.24 -10.74
CA TYR A 707 -3.11 1.42 -9.28
C TYR A 707 -1.72 1.03 -8.80
N SER A 708 -1.16 -0.07 -9.31
CA SER A 708 0.20 -0.51 -8.97
C SER A 708 1.26 0.50 -9.44
N PHE A 709 1.11 1.06 -10.63
CA PHE A 709 2.01 2.09 -11.15
C PHE A 709 1.94 3.37 -10.31
N MET A 710 0.74 3.84 -9.96
CA MET A 710 0.57 5.00 -9.08
C MET A 710 1.19 4.76 -7.69
N ALA A 711 0.98 3.58 -7.11
CA ALA A 711 1.60 3.21 -5.84
C ALA A 711 3.13 3.21 -5.92
N CYS A 712 3.71 2.68 -7.00
CA CYS A 712 5.15 2.69 -7.24
C CYS A 712 5.71 4.11 -7.42
N CYS A 713 4.98 5.00 -8.10
CA CYS A 713 5.37 6.41 -8.23
C CYS A 713 5.37 7.14 -6.87
N VAL A 714 4.32 6.97 -6.06
CA VAL A 714 4.24 7.53 -4.70
C VAL A 714 5.36 6.99 -3.82
N TYR A 715 5.59 5.68 -3.86
CA TYR A 715 6.70 5.03 -3.17
C TYR A 715 8.08 5.54 -3.63
N GLY A 716 8.28 5.69 -4.94
CA GLY A 716 9.50 6.23 -5.54
C GLY A 716 9.77 7.69 -5.12
N LEU A 717 8.74 8.54 -5.06
CA LEU A 717 8.87 9.92 -4.58
C LEU A 717 9.27 9.98 -3.10
N LEU A 718 8.66 9.13 -2.28
CA LEU A 718 8.95 9.02 -0.84
C LEU A 718 10.40 8.59 -0.62
N THR A 719 10.78 7.47 -1.22
CA THR A 719 12.12 6.87 -1.07
C THR A 719 13.22 7.72 -1.73
N GLY A 720 12.95 8.32 -2.90
CA GLY A 720 13.85 9.26 -3.56
C GLY A 720 14.12 10.52 -2.73
N THR A 721 13.13 11.01 -1.98
CA THR A 721 13.31 12.16 -1.09
C THR A 721 14.18 11.81 0.12
N VAL A 722 13.99 10.62 0.72
CA VAL A 722 14.88 10.13 1.79
C VAL A 722 16.31 10.03 1.28
N GLY A 723 16.52 9.43 0.10
CA GLY A 723 17.84 9.31 -0.54
C GLY A 723 18.49 10.66 -0.77
N PHE A 724 17.75 11.63 -1.34
CA PHE A 724 18.24 12.99 -1.57
C PHE A 724 18.65 13.69 -0.27
N LEU A 725 17.81 13.66 0.78
CA LEU A 725 18.11 14.31 2.05
C LEU A 725 19.30 13.66 2.77
N ALA A 726 19.42 12.33 2.71
CA ALA A 726 20.55 11.60 3.27
C ALA A 726 21.86 11.92 2.54
N ALA A 727 21.84 11.90 1.20
CA ALA A 727 22.98 12.28 0.38
C ALA A 727 23.38 13.74 0.63
N TYR A 728 22.42 14.66 0.69
CA TYR A 728 22.67 16.07 0.96
C TYR A 728 23.36 16.28 2.31
N ALA A 729 22.85 15.63 3.37
CA ALA A 729 23.44 15.70 4.71
C ALA A 729 24.86 15.12 4.75
N PHE A 730 25.09 14.00 4.05
CA PHE A 730 26.38 13.34 3.94
C PHE A 730 27.42 14.20 3.21
N VAL A 731 27.08 14.69 2.01
CA VAL A 731 27.96 15.53 1.19
C VAL A 731 28.31 16.81 1.96
N ARG A 732 27.34 17.48 2.58
CA ARG A 732 27.60 18.66 3.41
C ARG A 732 28.55 18.35 4.57
N ARG A 733 28.39 17.19 5.21
CA ARG A 733 29.25 16.79 6.35
C ARG A 733 30.69 16.50 5.91
N ILE A 734 30.87 15.83 4.79
CA ILE A 734 32.19 15.50 4.25
C ILE A 734 32.93 16.75 3.77
N TYR A 735 32.30 17.60 2.97
CA TYR A 735 32.97 18.82 2.47
C TYR A 735 33.04 19.94 3.51
N GLY A 736 32.21 19.91 4.55
CA GLY A 736 32.36 20.80 5.71
C GLY A 736 33.50 20.43 6.65
N ALA A 737 33.98 19.18 6.59
CA ALA A 737 35.18 18.76 7.33
C ALA A 737 36.48 19.20 6.63
N ILE A 738 36.44 19.39 5.31
CA ILE A 738 37.53 20.01 4.56
C ILE A 738 37.54 21.50 4.89
N LYS A 739 38.52 21.95 5.68
CA LYS A 739 38.87 23.37 5.75
C LYS A 739 39.46 23.76 4.41
N ALA A 740 38.64 24.36 3.55
CA ALA A 740 39.14 25.10 2.40
C ALA A 740 39.52 26.49 2.92
N ASP A 741 40.82 26.68 3.19
CA ASP A 741 41.41 28.01 3.47
C ASP A 741 41.34 28.92 2.23
#